data_AF-A0A535W5J6-F1
#
_entry.id   AF-A0A535W5J6-F1
#
_cell.length_a   1.000
_cell.length_b   1.000
_cell.length_c   1.000
_cell.angle_alpha   90.00
_cell.angle_beta   90.00
_cell.angle_gamma   90.00
#
_symmetry.space_group_name_H-M   'P 1'
#
loop_
_entity.id
_entity.type
_entity.pdbx_description
1 polymer ?
#
loop_
_entity_poly.entity_id
_entity_poly.type
_entity_poly.pdbx_seq_one_letter_code
_entity_poly.pdbx_strand_id
1 'polypeptide(L)'
;MRMYDIPMSNDFWNQQHLNGHKPIENNGAARSGSILRDYRQQPQQGQEVQQYAPLSTPPAQGYSPNTPPPAPGQMYNNGQQQGWPAPQSWPSANNGQQQGQSWVANTLQKVRRWSGRIAAVPPVDPNPLVLYRPGKSWEQERPKTKPWKRSRTVRVAMLMKHRRVRWRQRRPKAGVIASGILIALLLLLLISASASSAYAYKYYQDQLPRLQGLANQQISQTSRIYDRNGTLLYEAYDNSHMGGGRRTPVSYNFLPQILKDAQISAEDPTFWTNPGIDPQAILRASGQYLHAGVVVSGASTITQQVIKNLTNNAAQTINRKISEAALAIGLTQQYPKEKILEMYFNISPYGAQNLGVEAAVEDYFHISSQCDKNFNCIPGVYYLNCDAAHVQQCHPDQCSQSNYCDPLLGLARASLLAGMPQSPAIYDPTFGLIDAATGQKYYLERQQYVLSQMLRWNVNVPGLGPITQDMVNQAEALTAKTQFPPYTHPYYHGCQHFVNWVIEQLTAQLGDAFFTGGFNIYTTIDYRLEAYVEHAIIRHLQKPELQLFPVARVGVLSSPDYNVYDAAAVVMNAKTGEVLAMAGSANYNSKNSRIDGQFNSAVHALRQPGSSIKPIVYATAFQQGWYPGMVIPDYKTYFPHGISGSPAVCVGPTGAYCPQDYGGGYSNSNTNIRIATADSRNIPAIKASIYAGVRNVINTAQRFGITALSQNQDNNTSFALGTSGVPLIQMVGAYQVFADNGVRVPPRSILDIWDNYGHHLYHFDPAHPGGIQVISPQIAFLMTSVLSDEYARRIEFWPDHDLSFWGNVNYPNPGYPNVAAKTGTTEDFKDNWTLGYTTRVVVGVW
;
A
#
# COMPACT_ATOMS: atom_id res chain seq x y z
N MET A 1 -5.89 -21.87 24.55
CA MET A 1 -6.57 -23.16 24.23
C MET A 1 -6.82 -23.22 22.72
N ARG A 2 -7.04 -24.41 22.14
CA ARG A 2 -7.46 -24.59 20.73
C ARG A 2 -8.81 -25.32 20.70
N MET A 3 -9.80 -24.74 20.04
CA MET A 3 -11.06 -25.32 19.50
C MET A 3 -11.70 -24.23 18.62
N TYR A 4 -12.46 -24.47 17.54
CA TYR A 4 -12.51 -25.60 16.58
C TYR A 4 -13.23 -25.09 15.32
N ASP A 5 -12.96 -25.68 14.15
CA ASP A 5 -13.68 -25.39 12.90
C ASP A 5 -15.09 -25.99 12.87
N ILE A 6 -16.08 -25.27 12.31
CA ILE A 6 -17.37 -25.82 11.86
C ILE A 6 -17.79 -25.12 10.54
N PRO A 7 -18.10 -25.85 9.46
CA PRO A 7 -18.64 -25.29 8.22
C PRO A 7 -20.17 -25.16 8.24
N MET A 8 -20.74 -24.35 7.35
CA MET A 8 -22.19 -24.35 7.06
C MET A 8 -22.45 -24.63 5.57
N SER A 9 -23.52 -25.37 5.30
CA SER A 9 -23.93 -25.85 3.98
C SER A 9 -25.12 -25.08 3.41
N ASN A 10 -25.31 -25.17 2.10
CA ASN A 10 -26.43 -24.59 1.37
C ASN A 10 -27.76 -25.36 1.57
N ASP A 11 -28.80 -24.78 0.94
CA ASP A 11 -30.14 -25.29 0.65
C ASP A 11 -31.13 -25.37 1.82
N PHE A 12 -32.28 -24.69 1.67
CA PHE A 12 -33.59 -25.26 1.99
C PHE A 12 -34.77 -24.47 1.31
N TRP A 13 -35.22 -25.00 0.16
CA TRP A 13 -36.58 -24.96 -0.42
C TRP A 13 -37.21 -23.71 -1.08
N ASN A 14 -37.78 -23.98 -2.27
CA ASN A 14 -38.89 -23.28 -2.92
C ASN A 14 -40.25 -23.94 -2.55
N GLN A 15 -41.35 -23.19 -2.61
CA GLN A 15 -42.58 -23.50 -3.40
C GLN A 15 -43.84 -22.83 -2.82
N GLN A 16 -44.61 -22.12 -3.67
CA GLN A 16 -46.07 -22.31 -3.72
C GLN A 16 -46.72 -21.83 -5.05
N HIS A 17 -47.77 -22.57 -5.40
CA HIS A 17 -48.71 -22.55 -6.53
C HIS A 17 -49.55 -21.25 -6.68
N LEU A 18 -50.35 -20.97 -7.74
CA LEU A 18 -50.63 -21.58 -9.06
C LEU A 18 -51.39 -20.58 -10.00
N ASN A 19 -51.77 -21.05 -11.20
CA ASN A 19 -52.65 -20.43 -12.21
C ASN A 19 -52.04 -19.28 -13.05
N GLY A 20 -52.14 -19.23 -14.39
CA GLY A 20 -52.55 -20.24 -15.38
C GLY A 20 -53.47 -19.69 -16.47
N HIS A 21 -53.12 -19.88 -17.76
CA HIS A 21 -54.00 -20.14 -18.93
C HIS A 21 -53.15 -20.35 -20.22
N LYS A 22 -53.77 -20.91 -21.26
CA LYS A 22 -53.25 -21.30 -22.60
C LYS A 22 -54.44 -21.22 -23.59
N PRO A 23 -54.31 -21.46 -24.92
CA PRO A 23 -53.11 -21.59 -25.79
C PRO A 23 -53.20 -20.66 -27.04
N ILE A 24 -52.31 -20.82 -28.03
CA ILE A 24 -52.65 -21.32 -29.38
C ILE A 24 -51.38 -21.49 -30.27
N GLU A 25 -51.52 -22.40 -31.23
CA GLU A 25 -50.58 -22.91 -32.23
C GLU A 25 -50.25 -21.92 -33.39
N ASN A 26 -49.45 -22.18 -34.43
CA ASN A 26 -48.75 -23.42 -34.86
C ASN A 26 -47.48 -23.15 -35.72
N ASN A 27 -46.75 -24.25 -35.98
CA ASN A 27 -45.72 -24.55 -37.01
C ASN A 27 -45.52 -23.62 -38.24
N GLY A 28 -44.29 -23.64 -38.78
CA GLY A 28 -44.04 -23.42 -40.22
C GLY A 28 -42.59 -23.07 -40.56
N ALA A 29 -41.98 -23.69 -41.57
CA ALA A 29 -40.58 -23.46 -41.92
C ALA A 29 -40.29 -23.34 -43.44
N ALA A 30 -39.32 -22.47 -43.73
CA ALA A 30 -38.32 -22.55 -44.81
C ALA A 30 -38.66 -22.17 -46.27
N ARG A 31 -37.59 -21.66 -46.92
CA ARG A 31 -37.25 -21.64 -48.36
C ARG A 31 -37.79 -20.53 -49.31
N SER A 32 -36.81 -19.75 -49.79
CA SER A 32 -36.53 -19.36 -51.19
C SER A 32 -37.57 -18.61 -52.04
N GLY A 33 -37.10 -17.54 -52.70
CA GLY A 33 -37.79 -16.94 -53.84
C GLY A 33 -37.08 -15.69 -54.37
N SER A 34 -36.14 -15.85 -55.30
CA SER A 34 -35.67 -14.72 -56.12
C SER A 34 -36.63 -14.52 -57.31
N ILE A 35 -37.03 -13.27 -57.58
CA ILE A 35 -37.63 -12.89 -58.85
C ILE A 35 -36.86 -11.70 -59.43
N LEU A 36 -36.71 -11.73 -60.75
CA LEU A 36 -35.88 -10.87 -61.57
C LEU A 36 -36.61 -9.58 -61.99
N ARG A 37 -35.84 -8.75 -62.71
CA ARG A 37 -36.25 -7.70 -63.66
C ARG A 37 -36.51 -6.32 -63.08
N ASP A 38 -36.29 -5.24 -63.84
CA ASP A 38 -35.35 -4.94 -64.95
C ASP A 38 -35.62 -3.46 -65.25
N TYR A 39 -34.61 -2.60 -65.36
CA TYR A 39 -34.64 -1.49 -66.33
C TYR A 39 -33.23 -0.96 -66.58
N ARG A 40 -32.92 -0.67 -67.85
CA ARG A 40 -31.55 -0.40 -68.32
C ARG A 40 -31.55 0.50 -69.57
N GLN A 41 -31.02 1.73 -69.44
CA GLN A 41 -30.28 2.52 -70.44
C GLN A 41 -30.00 3.92 -69.83
N GLN A 42 -28.75 4.39 -69.64
CA GLN A 42 -27.75 4.88 -70.62
C GLN A 42 -28.23 6.02 -71.54
N PRO A 43 -27.35 6.93 -72.05
CA PRO A 43 -25.93 7.18 -71.71
C PRO A 43 -25.52 8.69 -71.70
N GLN A 44 -24.19 8.98 -71.70
CA GLN A 44 -23.51 10.24 -72.12
C GLN A 44 -23.65 11.47 -71.18
N GLN A 45 -22.73 12.44 -71.16
CA GLN A 45 -21.32 12.53 -71.65
C GLN A 45 -20.52 13.48 -70.72
N GLY A 46 -19.17 13.45 -70.80
CA GLY A 46 -18.30 14.15 -69.83
C GLY A 46 -17.94 15.60 -70.18
N GLN A 47 -17.08 16.21 -69.35
CA GLN A 47 -16.31 17.40 -69.69
C GLN A 47 -14.97 17.44 -68.92
N GLU A 48 -14.05 18.30 -69.35
CA GLU A 48 -12.62 18.21 -69.04
C GLU A 48 -12.12 19.23 -68.00
N VAL A 49 -11.01 18.82 -67.35
CA VAL A 49 -9.85 19.61 -66.90
C VAL A 49 -9.96 21.15 -66.92
N GLN A 50 -9.69 21.77 -65.76
CA GLN A 50 -8.87 22.99 -65.71
C GLN A 50 -7.77 22.86 -64.65
N GLN A 51 -6.55 23.21 -65.05
CA GLN A 51 -5.40 23.40 -64.15
C GLN A 51 -5.26 24.88 -63.81
N TYR A 52 -4.92 25.20 -62.56
CA TYR A 52 -4.31 26.48 -62.20
C TYR A 52 -3.19 26.27 -61.18
N ALA A 53 -2.11 27.01 -61.36
CA ALA A 53 -0.92 27.08 -60.52
C ALA A 53 -0.22 28.43 -60.79
N PRO A 54 0.82 28.80 -60.01
CA PRO A 54 0.92 28.76 -58.55
C PRO A 54 1.13 30.18 -57.99
N LEU A 55 1.04 30.38 -56.67
CA LEU A 55 1.34 31.69 -56.06
C LEU A 55 2.37 31.63 -54.91
N SER A 56 3.51 32.28 -55.20
CA SER A 56 4.37 33.08 -54.30
C SER A 56 4.81 32.52 -52.93
N THR A 57 6.11 32.29 -52.80
CA THR A 57 6.84 32.22 -51.52
C THR A 57 7.26 33.62 -51.01
N PRO A 58 7.17 33.88 -49.70
CA PRO A 58 7.97 34.91 -49.01
C PRO A 58 9.32 34.35 -48.51
N PRO A 59 10.29 35.21 -48.10
CA PRO A 59 11.70 34.83 -47.99
C PRO A 59 12.11 34.21 -46.64
N ALA A 60 13.21 33.45 -46.67
CA ALA A 60 13.89 32.95 -45.48
C ALA A 60 14.81 34.01 -44.84
N GLN A 61 14.96 33.95 -43.52
CA GLN A 61 16.08 34.56 -42.80
C GLN A 61 17.05 33.46 -42.37
N GLY A 62 18.36 33.71 -42.52
CA GLY A 62 19.38 32.66 -42.52
C GLY A 62 19.99 32.33 -41.16
N TYR A 63 20.55 31.12 -41.08
CA TYR A 63 21.52 30.72 -40.06
C TYR A 63 22.82 30.28 -40.75
N SER A 64 23.96 30.64 -40.17
CA SER A 64 25.27 30.23 -40.67
C SER A 64 25.59 28.79 -40.25
N PRO A 65 26.12 27.93 -41.14
CA PRO A 65 26.52 26.57 -40.77
C PRO A 65 27.90 26.58 -40.07
N ASN A 66 28.06 25.78 -39.01
CA ASN A 66 29.37 25.22 -38.60
C ASN A 66 29.27 24.20 -37.45
N THR A 67 29.01 22.93 -37.77
CA THR A 67 29.50 21.75 -37.02
C THR A 67 29.36 20.49 -37.90
N PRO A 68 30.40 19.65 -38.06
CA PRO A 68 30.27 18.36 -38.74
C PRO A 68 29.64 17.30 -37.80
N PRO A 69 29.02 16.24 -38.36
CA PRO A 69 28.45 15.15 -37.56
C PRO A 69 29.55 14.26 -36.95
N PRO A 70 29.35 13.69 -35.74
CA PRO A 70 30.25 12.72 -35.15
C PRO A 70 30.17 11.35 -35.86
N ALA A 71 31.30 10.64 -35.89
CA ALA A 71 31.39 9.30 -36.47
C ALA A 71 30.68 8.22 -35.62
N PRO A 72 30.15 7.14 -36.23
CA PRO A 72 29.48 6.07 -35.50
C PRO A 72 30.48 5.21 -34.72
N GLY A 73 30.28 5.03 -33.41
CA GLY A 73 31.12 4.10 -32.63
C GLY A 73 31.16 4.22 -31.11
N GLN A 74 30.34 5.05 -30.45
CA GLN A 74 30.33 5.13 -28.97
C GLN A 74 28.98 4.74 -28.36
N MET A 75 29.03 3.94 -27.30
CA MET A 75 27.87 3.48 -26.55
C MET A 75 27.35 4.61 -25.65
N TYR A 76 26.20 5.19 -25.99
CA TYR A 76 25.49 6.09 -25.08
C TYR A 76 24.82 5.27 -23.99
N ASN A 77 25.40 5.31 -22.78
CA ASN A 77 24.85 4.67 -21.59
C ASN A 77 23.67 5.53 -21.09
N ASN A 78 22.45 5.15 -21.50
CA ASN A 78 21.33 6.07 -21.57
C ASN A 78 20.43 5.98 -20.34
N GLY A 79 20.06 7.14 -19.77
CA GLY A 79 18.96 7.27 -18.81
C GLY A 79 19.18 6.63 -17.44
N GLN A 80 19.92 7.32 -16.56
CA GLN A 80 19.46 7.35 -15.18
C GLN A 80 18.05 7.95 -15.18
N GLN A 81 17.07 7.21 -14.63
CA GLN A 81 15.88 7.85 -14.09
C GLN A 81 16.36 8.91 -13.08
N GLN A 82 15.66 10.04 -12.97
CA GLN A 82 15.86 10.94 -11.84
C GLN A 82 15.41 10.22 -10.57
N GLY A 83 16.34 9.51 -9.95
CA GLY A 83 16.19 9.04 -8.58
C GLY A 83 16.00 10.25 -7.68
N TRP A 84 15.18 10.07 -6.66
CA TRP A 84 14.93 11.03 -5.60
C TRP A 84 16.23 11.71 -5.14
N PRO A 85 16.25 13.04 -4.93
CA PRO A 85 17.37 13.67 -4.27
C PRO A 85 17.52 13.01 -2.89
N ALA A 86 18.64 12.33 -2.67
CA ALA A 86 18.85 11.55 -1.45
C ALA A 86 18.67 12.47 -0.22
N PRO A 87 17.80 12.11 0.75
CA PRO A 87 17.61 12.90 1.96
C PRO A 87 18.95 13.17 2.66
N GLN A 88 19.12 14.38 3.20
CA GLN A 88 20.38 14.81 3.81
C GLN A 88 20.80 13.87 4.96
N SER A 89 21.73 12.96 4.64
CA SER A 89 22.50 12.10 5.55
C SER A 89 21.77 11.64 6.82
N TRP A 90 20.79 10.76 6.69
CA TRP A 90 20.48 9.84 7.78
C TRP A 90 21.71 8.93 8.02
N PRO A 91 22.12 8.69 9.28
CA PRO A 91 23.36 7.96 9.57
C PRO A 91 23.24 6.49 9.15
N SER A 92 24.00 6.09 8.14
CA SER A 92 23.92 4.75 7.55
C SER A 92 24.25 3.64 8.56
N ALA A 93 23.34 2.69 8.72
CA ALA A 93 23.67 1.39 9.27
C ALA A 93 24.65 0.69 8.32
N ASN A 94 25.88 0.42 8.78
CA ASN A 94 26.90 -0.17 7.93
C ASN A 94 26.58 -1.64 7.60
N ASN A 95 26.73 -2.00 6.33
CA ASN A 95 26.34 -3.31 5.82
C ASN A 95 27.08 -4.48 6.50
N GLY A 96 26.32 -5.52 6.86
CA GLY A 96 26.84 -6.81 7.31
C GLY A 96 25.97 -7.94 6.76
N GLN A 97 26.46 -8.64 5.73
CA GLN A 97 25.75 -9.78 5.14
C GLN A 97 25.58 -10.92 6.16
N GLN A 98 24.36 -11.45 6.34
CA GLN A 98 24.13 -12.90 6.24
C GLN A 98 22.64 -13.26 6.17
N GLN A 99 22.38 -14.45 5.63
CA GLN A 99 21.04 -15.01 5.41
C GLN A 99 20.39 -15.43 6.74
N GLY A 100 19.07 -15.29 6.84
CA GLY A 100 18.33 -15.79 8.00
C GLY A 100 18.17 -17.31 7.98
N GLN A 101 18.57 -17.98 9.06
CA GLN A 101 18.07 -19.32 9.40
C GLN A 101 17.86 -19.52 10.91
N SER A 102 16.69 -20.06 11.23
CA SER A 102 16.34 -20.93 12.37
C SER A 102 16.88 -20.62 13.77
N TRP A 103 15.98 -20.21 14.66
CA TRP A 103 16.24 -19.97 16.08
C TRP A 103 16.13 -21.25 16.95
N VAL A 104 16.92 -22.30 16.69
CA VAL A 104 17.37 -23.30 17.70
C VAL A 104 18.69 -23.95 17.25
N ALA A 105 19.83 -23.37 17.63
CA ALA A 105 21.13 -24.06 17.66
C ALA A 105 22.19 -23.29 18.50
N ASN A 106 23.09 -24.04 19.14
CA ASN A 106 24.45 -23.60 19.51
C ASN A 106 24.65 -22.43 20.50
N THR A 107 23.95 -22.43 21.65
CA THR A 107 24.41 -21.77 22.90
C THR A 107 25.66 -22.44 23.52
N LEU A 108 26.48 -23.14 22.72
CA LEU A 108 27.62 -23.96 23.15
C LEU A 108 28.89 -23.76 22.32
N GLN A 109 29.00 -22.66 21.55
CA GLN A 109 30.15 -22.39 20.67
C GLN A 109 30.79 -20.98 20.82
N LYS A 110 30.67 -20.33 21.98
CA LYS A 110 31.42 -19.09 22.31
C LYS A 110 32.43 -19.22 23.47
N VAL A 111 33.01 -20.42 23.65
CA VAL A 111 34.27 -20.60 24.40
C VAL A 111 35.25 -21.42 23.56
N ARG A 112 35.95 -20.75 22.62
CA ARG A 112 37.23 -21.15 21.99
C ARG A 112 37.59 -20.21 20.82
N ARG A 113 38.45 -19.22 21.08
CA ARG A 113 39.52 -18.73 20.17
C ARG A 113 40.41 -17.72 20.89
N TRP A 114 41.25 -18.25 21.77
CA TRP A 114 42.54 -17.66 22.10
C TRP A 114 43.60 -18.74 21.83
N SER A 115 44.80 -18.30 21.44
CA SER A 115 45.91 -19.10 20.87
C SER A 115 45.59 -19.94 19.62
N GLY A 116 46.58 -20.00 18.74
CA GLY A 116 46.69 -20.96 17.65
C GLY A 116 48.13 -21.50 17.61
N ARG A 117 48.39 -22.45 16.69
CA ARG A 117 49.58 -23.31 16.61
C ARG A 117 49.61 -24.47 17.63
N ILE A 118 50.13 -25.67 17.32
CA ILE A 118 50.01 -26.62 16.19
C ILE A 118 51.00 -27.78 16.45
N ALA A 119 50.49 -29.01 16.48
CA ALA A 119 51.15 -30.32 16.24
C ALA A 119 50.10 -31.40 16.64
N ALA A 120 49.63 -32.38 15.86
CA ALA A 120 50.20 -33.24 14.79
C ALA A 120 51.23 -34.27 15.33
N VAL A 121 51.13 -35.59 15.08
CA VAL A 121 50.12 -36.41 14.34
C VAL A 121 50.20 -37.91 14.83
N PRO A 122 49.16 -38.78 14.64
CA PRO A 122 49.12 -40.23 15.04
C PRO A 122 49.79 -41.16 13.97
N PRO A 123 49.89 -42.53 14.02
CA PRO A 123 48.86 -43.57 14.38
C PRO A 123 49.45 -44.91 15.00
N VAL A 124 48.84 -46.13 15.12
CA VAL A 124 47.48 -46.70 15.42
C VAL A 124 47.60 -48.22 15.77
N ASP A 125 46.70 -48.76 16.63
CA ASP A 125 46.34 -50.20 16.88
C ASP A 125 47.38 -51.24 17.42
N PRO A 126 46.97 -52.47 17.86
CA PRO A 126 45.60 -53.02 18.03
C PRO A 126 45.23 -53.63 19.41
N ASN A 127 43.92 -53.96 19.53
CA ASN A 127 43.21 -54.84 20.49
C ASN A 127 43.78 -56.30 20.58
N PRO A 128 43.36 -57.24 21.49
CA PRO A 128 42.08 -57.33 22.24
C PRO A 128 42.12 -57.97 23.69
N LEU A 129 40.94 -58.32 24.26
CA LEU A 129 40.65 -59.31 25.36
C LEU A 129 41.08 -58.99 26.82
N VAL A 130 40.55 -59.62 27.90
CA VAL A 130 39.16 -60.00 28.33
C VAL A 130 39.16 -60.41 29.84
N LEU A 131 37.98 -60.72 30.44
CA LEU A 131 37.67 -61.14 31.84
C LEU A 131 37.38 -59.98 32.83
N TYR A 132 36.26 -59.84 33.56
CA TYR A 132 35.18 -60.71 34.09
C TYR A 132 35.34 -61.15 35.56
N ARG A 133 34.67 -60.43 36.49
CA ARG A 133 33.75 -61.03 37.50
C ARG A 133 32.86 -59.96 38.19
N PRO A 134 31.64 -60.30 38.66
CA PRO A 134 30.67 -59.36 39.23
C PRO A 134 30.56 -59.43 40.77
N GLY A 135 29.84 -58.45 41.35
CA GLY A 135 29.69 -58.24 42.79
C GLY A 135 28.72 -59.14 43.56
N LYS A 136 28.36 -58.69 44.77
CA LYS A 136 27.16 -59.13 45.51
C LYS A 136 26.67 -58.04 46.48
N SER A 137 25.56 -58.30 47.15
CA SER A 137 24.64 -57.28 47.66
C SER A 137 24.01 -57.64 49.02
N TRP A 138 23.49 -56.61 49.70
CA TRP A 138 22.67 -56.64 50.93
C TRP A 138 23.34 -57.15 52.22
N GLU A 139 23.15 -56.39 53.30
CA GLU A 139 22.52 -56.88 54.55
C GLU A 139 22.17 -55.67 55.44
N GLN A 140 21.14 -55.79 56.29
CA GLN A 140 20.89 -54.89 57.43
C GLN A 140 20.71 -55.73 58.69
N GLU A 141 21.28 -55.28 59.83
CA GLU A 141 20.64 -55.15 61.14
C GLU A 141 21.70 -54.83 62.24
N ARG A 142 21.32 -54.88 63.52
CA ARG A 142 22.06 -54.35 64.70
C ARG A 142 22.30 -55.51 65.71
N PRO A 143 22.64 -55.32 67.02
CA PRO A 143 23.26 -54.20 67.76
C PRO A 143 24.35 -54.60 68.82
N LYS A 144 25.22 -53.65 69.24
CA LYS A 144 25.98 -53.61 70.53
C LYS A 144 27.04 -54.75 70.75
N THR A 145 28.18 -54.57 71.44
CA THR A 145 28.42 -54.00 72.80
C THR A 145 29.85 -53.40 72.95
N LYS A 146 30.28 -53.04 74.18
CA LYS A 146 31.64 -52.51 74.53
C LYS A 146 32.08 -52.98 75.93
N PRO A 147 33.39 -53.16 76.15
CA PRO A 147 34.08 -52.53 77.31
C PRO A 147 35.19 -51.54 76.85
N TRP A 148 35.46 -50.39 77.48
CA TRP A 148 36.08 -50.13 78.81
C TRP A 148 37.59 -50.50 78.88
N LYS A 149 38.53 -49.68 79.39
CA LYS A 149 38.42 -48.33 80.03
C LYS A 149 39.82 -47.68 80.26
N ARG A 150 40.01 -46.36 79.96
CA ARG A 150 40.75 -45.38 80.83
C ARG A 150 40.66 -43.90 80.34
N SER A 151 40.25 -43.03 81.27
CA SER A 151 40.49 -41.57 81.40
C SER A 151 40.56 -40.57 80.21
N ARG A 152 39.78 -40.70 79.13
CA ARG A 152 39.57 -39.56 78.19
C ARG A 152 38.88 -38.34 78.85
N THR A 153 38.14 -38.56 79.93
CA THR A 153 37.35 -37.55 80.67
C THR A 153 38.18 -36.45 81.32
N VAL A 154 39.36 -36.74 81.88
CA VAL A 154 40.18 -35.76 82.63
C VAL A 154 40.71 -34.65 81.69
N ARG A 155 41.24 -35.03 80.51
CA ARG A 155 41.66 -34.07 79.47
C ARG A 155 40.50 -33.18 79.01
N VAL A 156 39.31 -33.77 78.80
CA VAL A 156 38.12 -33.01 78.38
C VAL A 156 37.66 -32.04 79.49
N ALA A 157 37.67 -32.46 80.76
CA ALA A 157 37.29 -31.60 81.88
C ALA A 157 38.21 -30.37 82.04
N MET A 158 39.54 -30.55 81.95
CA MET A 158 40.49 -29.43 81.99
C MET A 158 40.33 -28.48 80.79
N LEU A 159 40.20 -29.02 79.57
CA LEU A 159 39.95 -28.21 78.36
C LEU A 159 38.62 -27.43 78.45
N MET A 160 37.57 -28.04 79.01
CA MET A 160 36.30 -27.35 79.27
C MET A 160 36.42 -26.29 80.36
N LYS A 161 37.20 -26.51 81.44
CA LYS A 161 37.43 -25.51 82.50
C LYS A 161 38.11 -24.26 81.92
N HIS A 162 39.21 -24.42 81.17
CA HIS A 162 39.89 -23.28 80.53
C HIS A 162 39.05 -22.59 79.44
N ARG A 163 38.27 -23.34 78.65
CA ARG A 163 37.32 -22.73 77.69
C ARG A 163 36.26 -21.88 78.41
N ARG A 164 35.66 -22.36 79.51
CA ARG A 164 34.62 -21.62 80.28
C ARG A 164 35.15 -20.32 80.88
N VAL A 165 36.39 -20.27 81.37
CA VAL A 165 36.98 -19.03 81.91
C VAL A 165 37.20 -17.99 80.81
N ARG A 166 37.83 -18.36 79.69
CA ARG A 166 38.04 -17.43 78.55
C ARG A 166 36.72 -16.92 77.96
N TRP A 167 35.67 -17.75 77.94
CA TRP A 167 34.32 -17.36 77.49
C TRP A 167 33.55 -16.42 78.43
N ARG A 168 33.94 -16.27 79.71
CA ARG A 168 33.30 -15.30 80.62
C ARG A 168 33.91 -13.90 80.52
N GLN A 169 35.19 -13.77 80.21
CA GLN A 169 35.88 -12.46 80.10
C GLN A 169 35.88 -11.86 78.68
N ARG A 170 35.58 -12.63 77.64
CA ARG A 170 35.43 -12.13 76.26
C ARG A 170 34.04 -12.42 75.68
N ARG A 171 32.99 -12.05 76.42
CA ARG A 171 31.71 -11.73 75.79
C ARG A 171 31.82 -10.32 75.20
N PRO A 172 31.84 -10.11 73.87
CA PRO A 172 31.27 -8.87 73.35
C PRO A 172 29.86 -8.74 73.95
N LYS A 173 29.48 -7.55 74.43
CA LYS A 173 28.09 -7.30 74.86
C LYS A 173 27.19 -7.69 73.68
N ALA A 174 26.02 -8.29 73.93
CA ALA A 174 25.16 -8.79 72.83
C ALA A 174 24.86 -7.69 71.78
N GLY A 175 24.74 -6.44 72.22
CA GLY A 175 24.67 -5.25 71.37
C GLY A 175 25.82 -5.10 70.38
N VAL A 176 27.08 -5.46 70.68
CA VAL A 176 28.20 -5.35 69.72
C VAL A 176 28.08 -6.37 68.57
N ILE A 177 27.59 -7.58 68.85
CA ILE A 177 27.29 -8.56 67.78
C ILE A 177 26.05 -8.09 66.99
N ALA A 178 25.00 -7.62 67.67
CA ALA A 178 23.80 -7.10 67.02
C ALA A 178 24.10 -5.87 66.14
N SER A 179 24.90 -4.91 66.61
CA SER A 179 25.39 -3.77 65.84
C SER A 179 26.29 -4.21 64.68
N GLY A 180 27.16 -5.21 64.87
CA GLY A 180 27.96 -5.77 63.78
C GLY A 180 27.10 -6.38 62.68
N ILE A 181 26.04 -7.11 63.04
CA ILE A 181 25.05 -7.65 62.10
C ILE A 181 24.23 -6.54 61.45
N LEU A 182 23.80 -5.52 62.21
CA LEU A 182 23.02 -4.39 61.70
C LEU A 182 23.85 -3.54 60.71
N ILE A 183 25.11 -3.26 61.02
CA ILE A 183 26.05 -2.55 60.15
C ILE A 183 26.34 -3.41 58.91
N ALA A 184 26.55 -4.72 59.06
CA ALA A 184 26.73 -5.62 57.91
C ALA A 184 25.48 -5.63 57.00
N LEU A 185 24.27 -5.70 57.56
CA LEU A 185 23.02 -5.63 56.80
C LEU A 185 22.82 -4.27 56.12
N LEU A 186 23.12 -3.16 56.81
CA LEU A 186 23.08 -1.81 56.22
C LEU A 186 24.08 -1.65 55.08
N LEU A 187 25.31 -2.17 55.23
CA LEU A 187 26.31 -2.19 54.15
C LEU A 187 25.87 -3.09 52.99
N LEU A 188 25.23 -4.24 53.26
CA LEU A 188 24.68 -5.10 52.22
C LEU A 188 23.52 -4.41 51.47
N LEU A 189 22.66 -3.67 52.18
CA LEU A 189 21.63 -2.80 51.60
C LEU A 189 22.23 -1.69 50.75
N LEU A 190 23.29 -1.02 51.21
CA LEU A 190 23.93 0.08 50.50
C LEU A 190 24.70 -0.41 49.26
N ILE A 191 25.37 -1.57 49.34
CA ILE A 191 26.04 -2.23 48.21
C ILE A 191 25.02 -2.75 47.19
N SER A 192 23.94 -3.40 47.63
CA SER A 192 22.89 -3.88 46.71
C SER A 192 22.09 -2.73 46.08
N ALA A 193 21.82 -1.64 46.81
CA ALA A 193 21.22 -0.44 46.27
C ALA A 193 22.14 0.21 45.21
N SER A 194 23.41 0.45 45.53
CA SER A 194 24.35 1.07 44.59
C SER A 194 24.65 0.19 43.37
N ALA A 195 24.73 -1.14 43.52
CA ALA A 195 24.79 -2.07 42.39
C ALA A 195 23.51 -2.03 41.53
N SER A 196 22.32 -1.90 42.14
CA SER A 196 21.05 -1.74 41.43
C SER A 196 20.97 -0.41 40.68
N SER A 197 21.44 0.69 41.29
CA SER A 197 21.54 2.01 40.64
C SER A 197 22.52 1.99 39.47
N ALA A 198 23.67 1.33 39.60
CA ALA A 198 24.64 1.18 38.52
C ALA A 198 24.09 0.35 37.35
N TYR A 199 23.38 -0.75 37.65
CA TYR A 199 22.67 -1.55 36.65
C TYR A 199 21.58 -0.74 35.93
N ALA A 200 20.76 -0.01 36.70
CA ALA A 200 19.70 0.83 36.16
C ALA A 200 20.23 1.99 35.30
N TYR A 201 21.33 2.63 35.71
CA TYR A 201 22.00 3.68 34.94
C TYR A 201 22.60 3.13 33.64
N LYS A 202 23.22 1.95 33.67
CA LYS A 202 23.67 1.27 32.45
C LYS A 202 22.49 0.93 31.54
N TYR A 203 21.38 0.43 32.08
CA TYR A 203 20.18 0.12 31.30
C TYR A 203 19.55 1.37 30.67
N TYR A 204 19.60 2.52 31.37
CA TYR A 204 19.21 3.83 30.82
C TYR A 204 20.10 4.26 29.66
N GLN A 205 21.42 4.20 29.82
CA GLN A 205 22.38 4.42 28.72
C GLN A 205 22.11 3.49 27.52
N ASP A 206 21.89 2.19 27.77
CA ASP A 206 21.63 1.17 26.74
C ASP A 206 20.25 1.35 26.05
N GLN A 207 19.31 2.12 26.61
CA GLN A 207 18.01 2.44 25.98
C GLN A 207 17.91 3.89 25.47
N LEU A 208 18.85 4.78 25.79
CA LEU A 208 18.79 6.21 25.49
C LEU A 208 18.45 6.53 24.02
N PRO A 209 19.02 5.86 22.99
CA PRO A 209 18.71 6.16 21.59
C PRO A 209 17.23 5.93 21.23
N ARG A 210 16.55 4.97 21.89
CA ARG A 210 15.12 4.70 21.70
C ARG A 210 14.24 5.76 22.36
N LEU A 211 14.66 6.27 23.52
CA LEU A 211 13.98 7.38 24.20
C LEU A 211 14.10 8.67 23.39
N GLN A 212 15.28 8.93 22.83
CA GLN A 212 15.53 10.05 21.92
C GLN A 212 14.70 9.92 20.62
N GLY A 213 14.65 8.73 20.03
CA GLY A 213 13.80 8.44 18.87
C GLY A 213 12.33 8.80 19.13
N LEU A 214 11.74 8.39 20.25
CA LEU A 214 10.37 8.76 20.60
C LEU A 214 10.18 10.27 20.79
N ALA A 215 11.06 10.92 21.55
CA ALA A 215 10.91 12.35 21.81
C ALA A 215 11.02 13.18 20.52
N ASN A 216 11.85 12.73 19.59
CA ASN A 216 12.00 13.25 18.22
C ASN A 216 10.94 12.65 17.26
N GLN A 217 9.90 12.00 17.78
CA GLN A 217 8.74 11.44 17.08
C GLN A 217 9.07 10.39 15.98
N GLN A 218 10.27 9.82 15.97
CA GLN A 218 10.74 8.75 15.07
C GLN A 218 10.13 7.37 15.43
N ILE A 219 8.80 7.32 15.52
CA ILE A 219 7.98 6.13 15.75
C ILE A 219 7.25 5.74 14.47
N SER A 220 6.96 4.45 14.31
CA SER A 220 6.17 3.94 13.18
C SER A 220 4.82 4.64 13.10
N GLN A 221 4.44 5.10 11.92
CA GLN A 221 3.22 5.86 11.65
C GLN A 221 2.47 5.33 10.43
N THR A 222 1.15 5.52 10.43
CA THR A 222 0.29 5.23 9.29
C THR A 222 0.64 6.17 8.14
N SER A 223 0.97 5.60 6.97
CA SER A 223 0.97 6.33 5.70
C SER A 223 -0.39 6.19 5.02
N ARG A 224 -0.84 7.24 4.32
CA ARG A 224 -2.16 7.32 3.69
C ARG A 224 -2.03 7.68 2.21
N ILE A 225 -2.83 7.05 1.37
CA ILE A 225 -2.93 7.34 -0.08
C ILE A 225 -4.28 7.99 -0.36
N TYR A 226 -4.26 9.13 -1.03
CA TYR A 226 -5.44 9.93 -1.38
C TYR A 226 -5.60 10.07 -2.90
N ASP A 227 -6.84 10.19 -3.38
CA ASP A 227 -7.15 10.63 -4.73
C ASP A 227 -6.78 12.11 -4.94
N ARG A 228 -6.78 12.58 -6.20
CA ARG A 228 -6.40 13.96 -6.54
C ARG A 228 -7.26 15.05 -5.88
N ASN A 229 -8.40 14.67 -5.30
CA ASN A 229 -9.38 15.55 -4.66
C ASN A 229 -9.35 15.42 -3.12
N GLY A 230 -8.45 14.61 -2.55
CA GLY A 230 -8.32 14.39 -1.10
C GLY A 230 -9.18 13.25 -0.53
N THR A 231 -9.79 12.42 -1.37
CA THR A 231 -10.53 11.22 -0.93
C THR A 231 -9.53 10.18 -0.44
N LEU A 232 -9.64 9.70 0.80
CA LEU A 232 -8.77 8.61 1.30
C LEU A 232 -9.06 7.31 0.52
N LEU A 233 -8.02 6.71 -0.06
CA LEU A 233 -8.11 5.47 -0.85
C LEU A 233 -7.52 4.27 -0.11
N TYR A 234 -6.43 4.45 0.64
CA TYR A 234 -5.73 3.37 1.33
C TYR A 234 -4.92 3.85 2.54
N GLU A 235 -4.75 2.96 3.53
CA GLU A 235 -3.85 3.16 4.66
C GLU A 235 -2.82 2.02 4.81
N ALA A 236 -1.55 2.40 4.91
CA ALA A 236 -0.41 1.51 5.11
C ALA A 236 0.15 1.68 6.54
N TYR A 237 0.29 0.58 7.28
CA TYR A 237 0.94 0.56 8.59
C TYR A 237 1.52 -0.83 8.88
N ASP A 238 2.58 -0.92 9.69
CA ASP A 238 3.10 -2.22 10.14
C ASP A 238 2.06 -2.94 11.03
N ASN A 239 1.49 -4.02 10.50
CA ASN A 239 0.60 -4.94 11.20
C ASN A 239 1.25 -6.32 11.46
N SER A 240 2.53 -6.48 11.10
CA SER A 240 3.24 -7.76 11.09
C SER A 240 3.88 -8.13 12.44
N HIS A 241 4.11 -7.13 13.30
CA HIS A 241 4.69 -7.31 14.64
C HIS A 241 3.66 -7.10 15.76
N MET A 242 3.81 -7.82 16.88
CA MET A 242 3.12 -7.47 18.12
C MET A 242 3.56 -6.07 18.56
N GLY A 243 2.63 -5.12 18.66
CA GLY A 243 2.94 -3.69 18.90
C GLY A 243 3.08 -2.85 17.63
N GLY A 244 2.86 -3.44 16.46
CA GLY A 244 2.47 -2.72 15.23
C GLY A 244 0.98 -2.36 15.25
N GLY A 245 0.60 -1.34 14.47
CA GLY A 245 -0.74 -0.75 14.47
C GLY A 245 -0.77 0.68 13.94
N ARG A 246 -1.97 1.22 13.75
CA ARG A 246 -2.24 2.56 13.22
C ARG A 246 -1.78 3.65 14.19
N ARG A 247 -1.12 4.69 13.67
CA ARG A 247 -0.67 5.84 14.46
C ARG A 247 -0.55 7.09 13.59
N THR A 248 -1.21 8.17 14.01
CA THR A 248 -0.94 9.54 13.57
C THR A 248 -0.43 10.32 14.79
N PRO A 249 0.69 11.07 14.71
CA PRO A 249 1.23 11.83 15.83
C PRO A 249 0.43 13.13 16.05
N VAL A 250 0.23 13.50 17.31
CA VAL A 250 -0.41 14.75 17.72
C VAL A 250 0.50 15.53 18.65
N SER A 251 0.61 16.85 18.45
CA SER A 251 1.33 17.72 19.38
C SER A 251 0.48 18.04 20.61
N TYR A 252 1.13 18.21 21.77
CA TYR A 252 0.49 18.54 23.06
C TYR A 252 -0.58 19.65 22.98
N ASN A 253 -0.35 20.66 22.13
CA ASN A 253 -1.22 21.83 21.99
C ASN A 253 -2.61 21.51 21.40
N PHE A 254 -2.74 20.42 20.64
CA PHE A 254 -4.02 19.98 20.07
C PHE A 254 -4.80 19.03 20.99
N LEU A 255 -4.22 18.55 22.10
CA LEU A 255 -4.89 17.66 23.03
C LEU A 255 -5.89 18.44 23.92
N PRO A 256 -7.20 18.15 23.87
CA PRO A 256 -8.19 18.84 24.68
C PRO A 256 -7.86 18.77 26.17
N GLN A 257 -8.11 19.85 26.90
CA GLN A 257 -7.83 19.91 28.33
C GLN A 257 -8.57 18.81 29.10
N ILE A 258 -9.84 18.57 28.74
CA ILE A 258 -10.67 17.52 29.36
C ILE A 258 -10.13 16.10 29.15
N LEU A 259 -9.47 15.82 28.01
CA LEU A 259 -8.82 14.53 27.73
C LEU A 259 -7.57 14.35 28.59
N LYS A 260 -6.75 15.40 28.71
CA LYS A 260 -5.56 15.39 29.57
C LYS A 260 -5.95 15.18 31.03
N ASP A 261 -6.98 15.87 31.52
CA ASP A 261 -7.43 15.78 32.91
C ASP A 261 -8.12 14.44 33.22
N ALA A 262 -8.90 13.87 32.28
CA ALA A 262 -9.45 12.52 32.40
C ALA A 262 -8.34 11.46 32.50
N GLN A 263 -7.31 11.55 31.65
CA GLN A 263 -6.20 10.60 31.66
C GLN A 263 -5.35 10.70 32.94
N ILE A 264 -5.03 11.92 33.37
CA ILE A 264 -4.23 12.19 34.57
C ILE A 264 -4.97 11.76 35.84
N SER A 265 -6.25 12.13 35.99
CA SER A 265 -7.03 11.77 37.19
C SER A 265 -7.25 10.26 37.34
N ALA A 266 -7.32 9.50 36.24
CA ALA A 266 -7.49 8.05 36.26
C ALA A 266 -6.18 7.26 36.45
N GLU A 267 -5.10 7.65 35.77
CA GLU A 267 -3.86 6.86 35.71
C GLU A 267 -2.71 7.40 36.59
N ASP A 268 -2.59 8.71 36.76
CA ASP A 268 -1.48 9.32 37.52
C ASP A 268 -1.84 10.70 38.12
N PRO A 269 -2.61 10.76 39.23
CA PRO A 269 -3.04 12.02 39.83
C PRO A 269 -1.89 12.90 40.35
N THR A 270 -0.67 12.35 40.50
CA THR A 270 0.52 13.09 40.91
C THR A 270 1.40 13.48 39.72
N PHE A 271 0.96 13.26 38.47
CA PHE A 271 1.76 13.41 37.24
C PHE A 271 2.60 14.68 37.19
N TRP A 272 2.01 15.84 37.49
CA TRP A 272 2.69 17.14 37.42
C TRP A 272 3.78 17.35 38.49
N THR A 273 3.70 16.66 39.63
CA THR A 273 4.59 16.85 40.78
C THR A 273 5.53 15.65 41.02
N ASN A 274 5.23 14.48 40.47
CA ASN A 274 6.01 13.28 40.69
C ASN A 274 7.31 13.25 39.85
N PRO A 275 8.40 12.64 40.34
CA PRO A 275 9.67 12.51 39.60
C PRO A 275 9.62 11.39 38.55
N GLY A 276 8.47 11.12 37.92
CA GLY A 276 8.25 10.01 37.00
C GLY A 276 7.81 8.70 37.67
N ILE A 277 7.84 8.63 39.01
CA ILE A 277 7.28 7.55 39.83
C ILE A 277 6.50 8.14 41.00
N ASP A 278 5.46 7.45 41.49
CA ASP A 278 4.70 7.82 42.68
C ASP A 278 4.97 6.83 43.84
N PRO A 279 5.85 7.17 44.81
CA PRO A 279 6.12 6.33 45.97
C PRO A 279 4.90 6.10 46.87
N GLN A 280 3.95 7.04 46.94
CA GLN A 280 2.74 6.88 47.75
C GLN A 280 1.76 5.91 47.08
N ALA A 281 1.63 5.93 45.76
CA ALA A 281 0.86 4.94 45.01
C ALA A 281 1.46 3.54 45.16
N ILE A 282 2.79 3.40 45.07
CA ILE A 282 3.50 2.12 45.27
C ILE A 282 3.24 1.57 46.69
N LEU A 283 3.38 2.39 47.73
CA LEU A 283 3.11 1.98 49.12
C LEU A 283 1.63 1.63 49.34
N ARG A 284 0.71 2.43 48.81
CA ARG A 284 -0.75 2.24 48.89
C ARG A 284 -1.20 0.94 48.23
N ALA A 285 -0.74 0.67 47.00
CA ALA A 285 -1.04 -0.58 46.29
C ALA A 285 -0.40 -1.80 46.99
N SER A 286 0.81 -1.67 47.53
CA SER A 286 1.45 -2.74 48.32
C SER A 286 0.64 -3.09 49.57
N GLY A 287 0.15 -2.07 50.30
CA GLY A 287 -0.72 -2.27 51.46
C GLY A 287 -2.06 -2.90 51.09
N GLN A 288 -2.70 -2.45 50.01
CA GLN A 288 -3.94 -3.05 49.51
C GLN A 288 -3.76 -4.53 49.11
N TYR A 289 -2.66 -4.87 48.42
CA TYR A 289 -2.34 -6.25 48.06
C TYR A 289 -2.19 -7.15 49.29
N LEU A 290 -1.53 -6.68 50.35
CA LEU A 290 -1.37 -7.41 51.62
C LEU A 290 -2.69 -7.64 52.37
N HIS A 291 -3.73 -6.82 52.13
CA HIS A 291 -5.05 -6.97 52.76
C HIS A 291 -6.08 -7.71 51.89
N ALA A 292 -6.01 -7.56 50.57
CA ALA A 292 -7.01 -8.09 49.63
C ALA A 292 -6.55 -9.34 48.86
N GLY A 293 -5.26 -9.67 48.85
CA GLY A 293 -4.68 -10.79 48.08
C GLY A 293 -4.63 -10.57 46.56
N VAL A 294 -5.27 -9.51 46.06
CA VAL A 294 -5.31 -9.08 44.65
C VAL A 294 -4.87 -7.62 44.53
N VAL A 295 -4.44 -7.20 43.33
CA VAL A 295 -4.01 -5.83 43.07
C VAL A 295 -5.24 -4.97 42.78
N VAL A 296 -5.62 -4.12 43.74
CA VAL A 296 -6.86 -3.30 43.69
C VAL A 296 -6.64 -1.92 43.05
N SER A 297 -5.41 -1.43 42.94
CA SER A 297 -5.11 -0.13 42.33
C SER A 297 -3.84 -0.12 41.48
N GLY A 298 -3.83 0.75 40.46
CA GLY A 298 -2.66 1.02 39.64
C GLY A 298 -1.56 1.74 40.43
N ALA A 299 -0.33 1.24 40.30
CA ALA A 299 0.87 1.81 40.92
C ALA A 299 1.94 2.20 39.89
N SER A 300 1.54 2.44 38.64
CA SER A 300 2.44 2.79 37.54
C SER A 300 2.00 4.10 36.89
N THR A 301 2.85 5.12 37.01
CA THR A 301 2.65 6.47 36.47
C THR A 301 2.47 6.48 34.94
N ILE A 302 1.91 7.56 34.40
CA ILE A 302 1.89 7.83 32.95
C ILE A 302 3.30 7.71 32.37
N THR A 303 4.30 8.25 33.09
CA THR A 303 5.72 8.18 32.69
C THR A 303 6.24 6.74 32.61
N GLN A 304 5.89 5.87 33.57
CA GLN A 304 6.24 4.44 33.51
C GLN A 304 5.49 3.70 32.40
N GLN A 305 4.25 4.11 32.07
CA GLN A 305 3.49 3.55 30.96
C GLN A 305 4.10 3.90 29.59
N VAL A 306 4.65 5.11 29.41
CA VAL A 306 5.44 5.48 28.23
C VAL A 306 6.60 4.49 28.03
N ILE A 307 7.39 4.24 29.08
CA ILE A 307 8.52 3.30 29.02
C ILE A 307 8.08 1.85 28.76
N LYS A 308 7.00 1.39 29.41
CA LYS A 308 6.40 0.06 29.19
C LYS A 308 6.05 -0.14 27.70
N ASN A 309 5.33 0.81 27.13
CA ASN A 309 4.83 0.71 25.75
C ASN A 309 6.00 0.80 24.74
N LEU A 310 7.00 1.66 25.00
CA LEU A 310 8.23 1.75 24.22
C LEU A 310 9.07 0.48 24.16
N THR A 311 9.26 -0.16 25.30
CA THR A 311 10.15 -1.33 25.40
C THR A 311 9.51 -2.60 24.86
N ASN A 312 8.20 -2.57 24.58
CA ASN A 312 7.38 -3.69 24.09
C ASN A 312 7.58 -4.99 24.91
N ASN A 313 7.89 -4.85 26.19
CA ASN A 313 8.38 -5.94 27.03
C ASN A 313 7.27 -6.48 27.93
N ALA A 314 6.55 -7.49 27.43
CA ALA A 314 5.44 -8.13 28.14
C ALA A 314 5.84 -8.88 29.43
N ALA A 315 7.13 -9.11 29.70
CA ALA A 315 7.58 -9.96 30.81
C ALA A 315 7.28 -9.33 32.18
N GLN A 316 6.34 -9.89 32.95
CA GLN A 316 5.94 -9.40 34.28
C GLN A 316 6.98 -9.71 35.39
N THR A 317 8.22 -9.24 35.22
CA THR A 317 9.30 -9.40 36.19
C THR A 317 9.52 -8.15 37.05
N ILE A 318 9.92 -8.36 38.31
CA ILE A 318 10.30 -7.27 39.23
C ILE A 318 11.47 -6.46 38.64
N ASN A 319 12.44 -7.13 37.99
CA ASN A 319 13.59 -6.47 37.36
C ASN A 319 13.14 -5.50 36.26
N ARG A 320 12.16 -5.86 35.41
CA ARG A 320 11.57 -4.91 34.45
C ARG A 320 10.95 -3.73 35.17
N LYS A 321 10.15 -3.95 36.23
CA LYS A 321 9.48 -2.84 36.96
C LYS A 321 10.46 -1.88 37.64
N ILE A 322 11.58 -2.37 38.17
CA ILE A 322 12.67 -1.52 38.69
C ILE A 322 13.32 -0.73 37.54
N SER A 323 13.57 -1.37 36.40
CA SER A 323 14.10 -0.68 35.21
C SER A 323 13.14 0.39 34.68
N GLU A 324 11.84 0.11 34.57
CA GLU A 324 10.81 1.08 34.16
C GLU A 324 10.77 2.29 35.09
N ALA A 325 10.87 2.08 36.41
CA ALA A 325 10.94 3.16 37.38
C ALA A 325 12.17 4.06 37.16
N ALA A 326 13.35 3.48 36.95
CA ALA A 326 14.59 4.24 36.71
C ALA A 326 14.56 4.98 35.36
N LEU A 327 14.09 4.33 34.29
CA LEU A 327 13.92 4.96 32.98
C LEU A 327 12.91 6.12 33.03
N ALA A 328 11.81 6.00 33.79
CA ALA A 328 10.82 7.06 33.95
C ALA A 328 11.35 8.28 34.71
N ILE A 329 12.22 8.07 35.71
CA ILE A 329 12.92 9.17 36.40
C ILE A 329 13.84 9.90 35.41
N GLY A 330 14.65 9.16 34.63
CA GLY A 330 15.52 9.73 33.61
C GLY A 330 14.76 10.51 32.54
N LEU A 331 13.63 9.98 32.07
CA LEU A 331 12.75 10.66 31.11
C LEU A 331 12.20 11.99 31.68
N THR A 332 11.82 12.00 32.96
CA THR A 332 11.34 13.21 33.66
C THR A 332 12.43 14.26 33.91
N GLN A 333 13.70 13.85 33.93
CA GLN A 333 14.84 14.77 34.00
C GLN A 333 15.24 15.33 32.62
N GLN A 334 14.91 14.62 31.54
CA GLN A 334 15.29 14.99 30.17
C GLN A 334 14.21 15.77 29.41
N TYR A 335 12.93 15.55 29.71
CA TYR A 335 11.79 16.14 28.99
C TYR A 335 10.74 16.75 29.92
N PRO A 336 10.10 17.87 29.52
CA PRO A 336 9.03 18.49 30.29
C PRO A 336 7.77 17.59 30.32
N LYS A 337 6.92 17.76 31.34
CA LYS A 337 5.76 16.90 31.58
C LYS A 337 4.76 16.91 30.43
N GLU A 338 4.60 18.05 29.77
CA GLU A 338 3.80 18.26 28.57
C GLU A 338 4.26 17.32 27.43
N LYS A 339 5.58 17.25 27.19
CA LYS A 339 6.16 16.36 26.17
C LYS A 339 6.05 14.88 26.57
N ILE A 340 6.11 14.56 27.87
CA ILE A 340 5.87 13.19 28.36
C ILE A 340 4.40 12.78 28.17
N LEU A 341 3.45 13.71 28.35
CA LEU A 341 2.03 13.46 28.10
C LEU A 341 1.72 13.33 26.60
N GLU A 342 2.33 14.17 25.76
CA GLU A 342 2.30 14.02 24.30
C GLU A 342 2.83 12.65 23.86
N MET A 343 4.00 12.25 24.38
CA MET A 343 4.60 10.93 24.15
C MET A 343 3.68 9.79 24.58
N TYR A 344 2.93 9.93 25.68
CA TYR A 344 1.92 8.95 26.11
C TYR A 344 0.77 8.84 25.12
N PHE A 345 0.10 9.96 24.80
CA PHE A 345 -1.06 9.95 23.89
C PHE A 345 -0.72 9.46 22.48
N ASN A 346 0.54 9.58 22.04
CA ASN A 346 1.01 9.11 20.74
C ASN A 346 1.48 7.65 20.69
N ILE A 347 1.62 6.93 21.82
CA ILE A 347 2.03 5.50 21.81
C ILE A 347 1.13 4.57 22.64
N SER A 348 0.22 5.11 23.44
CA SER A 348 -0.72 4.30 24.20
C SER A 348 -1.66 3.55 23.25
N PRO A 349 -1.85 2.23 23.44
CA PRO A 349 -2.84 1.47 22.70
C PRO A 349 -4.25 1.79 23.24
N TYR A 350 -5.21 2.00 22.34
CA TYR A 350 -6.61 2.30 22.70
C TYR A 350 -7.59 1.15 22.38
N GLY A 351 -7.18 0.22 21.52
CA GLY A 351 -7.96 -0.92 21.01
C GLY A 351 -7.66 -1.07 19.52
N ALA A 352 -8.41 -1.87 18.76
CA ALA A 352 -8.55 -1.79 17.30
C ALA A 352 -7.25 -1.52 16.48
N GLN A 353 -6.11 -2.11 16.89
CA GLN A 353 -4.77 -1.76 16.37
C GLN A 353 -4.38 -0.26 16.43
N ASN A 354 -5.15 0.60 17.10
CA ASN A 354 -4.90 2.02 17.29
C ASN A 354 -3.89 2.25 18.41
N LEU A 355 -2.70 2.73 18.02
CA LEU A 355 -1.53 2.96 18.89
C LEU A 355 -1.21 4.44 19.08
N GLY A 356 -2.27 5.25 19.21
CA GLY A 356 -2.26 6.66 19.51
C GLY A 356 -3.69 7.19 19.54
N VAL A 357 -3.93 8.29 20.26
CA VAL A 357 -5.29 8.77 20.52
C VAL A 357 -6.00 9.32 19.27
N GLU A 358 -5.27 9.85 18.30
CA GLU A 358 -5.84 10.34 17.03
C GLU A 358 -6.48 9.21 16.23
N ALA A 359 -5.78 8.08 16.07
CA ALA A 359 -6.31 6.91 15.36
C ALA A 359 -7.53 6.31 16.09
N ALA A 360 -7.56 6.39 17.42
CA ALA A 360 -8.73 6.00 18.21
C ALA A 360 -9.92 6.97 18.06
N VAL A 361 -9.67 8.27 17.85
CA VAL A 361 -10.73 9.27 17.60
C VAL A 361 -11.29 9.16 16.18
N GLU A 362 -10.43 8.89 15.21
CA GLU A 362 -10.80 8.60 13.83
C GLU A 362 -11.71 7.36 13.74
N ASP A 363 -11.33 6.26 14.40
CA ASP A 363 -12.10 5.01 14.35
C ASP A 363 -13.36 5.03 15.22
N TYR A 364 -13.27 5.47 16.48
CA TYR A 364 -14.39 5.35 17.42
C TYR A 364 -15.42 6.47 17.28
N PHE A 365 -15.07 7.60 16.66
CA PHE A 365 -15.97 8.76 16.54
C PHE A 365 -16.10 9.32 15.11
N HIS A 366 -15.38 8.79 14.12
CA HIS A 366 -15.36 9.30 12.73
C HIS A 366 -14.88 10.75 12.58
N ILE A 367 -14.05 11.23 13.51
CA ILE A 367 -13.48 12.58 13.51
C ILE A 367 -12.03 12.47 13.03
N SER A 368 -11.78 12.80 11.76
CA SER A 368 -10.45 12.81 11.15
C SER A 368 -9.77 14.19 11.26
N SER A 369 -8.44 14.20 11.14
CA SER A 369 -7.63 15.41 10.96
C SER A 369 -8.16 16.28 9.81
N GLN A 370 -8.30 17.59 10.04
CA GLN A 370 -8.72 18.56 9.03
C GLN A 370 -7.51 19.37 8.56
N CYS A 371 -7.15 19.27 7.27
CA CYS A 371 -5.93 19.86 6.71
C CYS A 371 -6.21 20.95 5.67
N ASP A 372 -5.40 22.00 5.65
CA ASP A 372 -5.41 22.98 4.57
C ASP A 372 -4.66 22.49 3.31
N LYS A 373 -4.72 23.27 2.23
CA LYS A 373 -4.05 22.99 0.95
C LYS A 373 -2.50 22.96 1.01
N ASN A 374 -1.90 23.34 2.14
CA ASN A 374 -0.46 23.31 2.38
C ASN A 374 -0.10 22.24 3.44
N PHE A 375 -1.03 21.31 3.71
CA PHE A 375 -0.94 20.26 4.71
C PHE A 375 -0.77 20.75 6.17
N ASN A 376 -1.22 21.97 6.48
CA ASN A 376 -1.40 22.40 7.88
C ASN A 376 -2.63 21.70 8.45
N CYS A 377 -2.42 20.62 9.21
CA CYS A 377 -3.50 19.81 9.79
C CYS A 377 -3.83 20.20 11.24
N ILE A 378 -5.12 20.31 11.56
CA ILE A 378 -5.64 20.27 12.92
C ILE A 378 -6.16 18.85 13.20
N PRO A 379 -5.55 18.09 14.13
CA PRO A 379 -5.94 16.72 14.45
C PRO A 379 -7.40 16.55 14.91
N GLY A 380 -8.02 15.44 14.55
CA GLY A 380 -9.39 15.10 14.91
C GLY A 380 -9.63 15.07 16.42
N VAL A 381 -8.63 14.67 17.22
CA VAL A 381 -8.69 14.72 18.69
C VAL A 381 -8.88 16.13 19.25
N TYR A 382 -8.53 17.20 18.51
CA TYR A 382 -8.83 18.58 18.94
C TYR A 382 -10.34 18.84 18.98
N TYR A 383 -11.11 18.24 18.06
CA TYR A 383 -12.56 18.39 17.95
C TYR A 383 -13.35 17.33 18.74
N LEU A 384 -12.76 16.74 19.78
CA LEU A 384 -13.36 15.63 20.55
C LEU A 384 -14.76 15.95 21.10
N ASN A 385 -15.08 17.22 21.35
CA ASN A 385 -16.38 17.70 21.80
C ASN A 385 -17.41 17.97 20.69
N CYS A 386 -17.04 17.85 19.41
CA CYS A 386 -17.86 18.25 18.26
C CYS A 386 -18.50 17.08 17.51
N ASP A 387 -19.62 17.33 16.83
CA ASP A 387 -20.21 16.35 15.92
C ASP A 387 -19.31 16.03 14.70
N ALA A 388 -19.26 14.76 14.30
CA ALA A 388 -18.36 14.31 13.23
C ALA A 388 -18.79 14.79 11.84
N ALA A 389 -20.09 14.82 11.55
CA ALA A 389 -20.59 15.33 10.28
C ALA A 389 -20.44 16.86 10.18
N HIS A 390 -20.44 17.58 11.31
CA HIS A 390 -20.02 18.98 11.35
C HIS A 390 -18.52 19.14 11.05
N VAL A 391 -17.64 18.39 11.73
CA VAL A 391 -16.18 18.51 11.55
C VAL A 391 -15.74 18.28 10.10
N GLN A 392 -16.40 17.37 9.38
CA GLN A 392 -16.15 17.09 7.96
C GLN A 392 -16.63 18.20 6.99
N GLN A 393 -17.30 19.26 7.48
CA GLN A 393 -17.93 20.30 6.66
C GLN A 393 -17.50 21.73 6.99
N CYS A 394 -16.86 21.96 8.15
CA CYS A 394 -16.43 23.28 8.60
C CYS A 394 -14.99 23.62 8.19
N HIS A 395 -14.67 24.92 8.11
CA HIS A 395 -13.28 25.36 8.00
C HIS A 395 -12.56 25.10 9.33
N PRO A 396 -11.31 24.60 9.34
CA PRO A 396 -10.62 24.19 10.58
C PRO A 396 -10.70 25.22 11.72
N ASP A 397 -10.40 26.50 11.42
CA ASP A 397 -10.42 27.59 12.41
C ASP A 397 -11.80 27.92 13.00
N GLN A 398 -12.88 27.45 12.36
CA GLN A 398 -14.28 27.74 12.72
C GLN A 398 -14.96 26.54 13.40
N CYS A 399 -14.49 25.33 13.14
CA CYS A 399 -15.08 24.08 13.64
C CYS A 399 -15.30 24.08 15.16
N SER A 400 -14.36 24.61 15.95
CA SER A 400 -14.42 24.59 17.42
C SER A 400 -15.30 25.69 18.05
N GLN A 401 -15.85 26.61 17.26
CA GLN A 401 -16.68 27.73 17.73
C GLN A 401 -18.17 27.54 17.44
N SER A 402 -18.59 26.38 16.94
CA SER A 402 -19.95 26.14 16.48
C SER A 402 -20.88 25.59 17.56
N ASN A 403 -22.19 25.74 17.33
CA ASN A 403 -23.24 25.13 18.16
C ASN A 403 -23.28 23.59 18.07
N TYR A 404 -22.38 22.96 17.30
CA TYR A 404 -22.25 21.51 17.17
C TYR A 404 -21.17 20.93 18.09
N CYS A 405 -20.58 21.75 18.97
CA CYS A 405 -19.55 21.37 19.93
C CYS A 405 -20.06 21.48 21.37
N ASP A 406 -20.25 20.32 22.02
CA ASP A 406 -20.78 20.18 23.38
C ASP A 406 -19.69 19.69 24.35
N PRO A 407 -19.31 20.47 25.39
CA PRO A 407 -18.35 20.03 26.40
C PRO A 407 -18.74 18.75 27.14
N LEU A 408 -20.03 18.41 27.22
CA LEU A 408 -20.53 17.19 27.86
C LEU A 408 -20.30 15.95 26.98
N LEU A 409 -20.51 16.06 25.66
CA LEU A 409 -20.03 15.08 24.66
C LEU A 409 -18.49 14.95 24.70
N GLY A 410 -17.78 16.07 24.90
CA GLY A 410 -16.33 16.09 25.12
C GLY A 410 -15.92 15.28 26.37
N LEU A 411 -16.60 15.49 27.50
CA LEU A 411 -16.40 14.72 28.74
C LEU A 411 -16.67 13.22 28.55
N ALA A 412 -17.75 12.87 27.85
CA ALA A 412 -18.12 11.49 27.53
C ALA A 412 -17.00 10.78 26.76
N ARG A 413 -16.60 11.33 25.61
CA ARG A 413 -15.55 10.74 24.76
C ARG A 413 -14.17 10.74 25.43
N ALA A 414 -13.81 11.81 26.15
CA ALA A 414 -12.55 11.90 26.88
C ALA A 414 -12.43 10.85 27.99
N SER A 415 -13.50 10.63 28.75
CA SER A 415 -13.51 9.63 29.84
C SER A 415 -13.52 8.19 29.33
N LEU A 416 -14.16 7.92 28.18
CA LEU A 416 -14.05 6.64 27.49
C LEU A 416 -12.59 6.36 27.04
N LEU A 417 -12.01 7.28 26.27
CA LEU A 417 -10.63 7.17 25.77
C LEU A 417 -9.63 6.98 26.91
N ALA A 418 -9.71 7.80 27.97
CA ALA A 418 -8.81 7.70 29.12
C ALA A 418 -8.89 6.35 29.84
N GLY A 419 -10.02 5.63 29.75
CA GLY A 419 -10.20 4.31 30.33
C GLY A 419 -9.43 3.20 29.61
N MET A 420 -9.28 3.29 28.29
CA MET A 420 -8.84 2.20 27.40
C MET A 420 -7.40 1.68 27.63
N PRO A 421 -6.35 2.52 27.80
CA PRO A 421 -4.95 2.06 27.80
C PRO A 421 -4.55 1.02 28.87
N GLN A 422 -5.38 0.85 29.90
CA GLN A 422 -5.17 -0.13 30.97
C GLN A 422 -5.33 -1.57 30.46
N SER A 423 -6.34 -1.84 29.62
CA SER A 423 -6.58 -3.13 28.96
C SER A 423 -7.34 -2.91 27.64
N PRO A 424 -6.63 -2.50 26.57
CA PRO A 424 -7.26 -1.98 25.35
C PRO A 424 -8.27 -2.93 24.73
N ALA A 425 -7.91 -4.21 24.55
CA ALA A 425 -8.77 -5.22 23.94
C ALA A 425 -9.99 -5.65 24.79
N ILE A 426 -10.10 -5.19 26.04
CA ILE A 426 -11.28 -5.42 26.91
C ILE A 426 -12.20 -4.19 26.94
N TYR A 427 -11.65 -3.00 26.75
CA TYR A 427 -12.38 -1.72 26.80
C TYR A 427 -12.65 -1.11 25.42
N ASP A 428 -12.36 -1.86 24.36
CA ASP A 428 -12.65 -1.50 22.98
C ASP A 428 -14.14 -1.71 22.67
N PRO A 429 -14.89 -0.67 22.26
CA PRO A 429 -16.31 -0.80 21.96
C PRO A 429 -16.59 -1.59 20.67
N THR A 430 -15.63 -1.69 19.75
CA THR A 430 -15.80 -2.33 18.43
C THR A 430 -15.67 -3.86 18.50
N PHE A 431 -14.79 -4.38 19.37
CA PHE A 431 -14.77 -5.83 19.69
C PHE A 431 -16.04 -6.28 20.42
N GLY A 432 -16.79 -5.35 21.02
CA GLY A 432 -18.11 -5.59 21.62
C GLY A 432 -19.17 -6.10 20.64
N LEU A 433 -18.95 -6.02 19.32
CA LEU A 433 -19.87 -6.56 18.31
C LEU A 433 -19.93 -8.11 18.28
N ILE A 434 -19.07 -8.81 19.02
CA ILE A 434 -19.11 -10.28 19.20
C ILE A 434 -20.12 -10.67 20.31
N ASP A 435 -20.30 -9.83 21.33
CA ASP A 435 -21.37 -9.92 22.33
C ASP A 435 -21.65 -8.52 22.89
N ALA A 436 -22.71 -7.88 22.37
CA ALA A 436 -23.03 -6.50 22.70
C ALA A 436 -23.33 -6.27 24.19
N ALA A 437 -23.90 -7.27 24.88
CA ALA A 437 -24.27 -7.14 26.29
C ALA A 437 -23.03 -7.17 27.20
N THR A 438 -22.05 -8.02 26.87
CA THR A 438 -20.81 -8.15 27.65
C THR A 438 -19.77 -7.10 27.26
N GLY A 439 -19.67 -6.74 25.97
CA GLY A 439 -18.75 -5.70 25.48
C GLY A 439 -19.11 -4.29 25.98
N GLN A 440 -20.38 -3.90 25.87
CA GLN A 440 -20.83 -2.57 26.35
C GLN A 440 -20.58 -2.37 27.84
N LYS A 441 -20.75 -3.43 28.63
CA LYS A 441 -20.53 -3.39 30.07
C LYS A 441 -19.10 -2.95 30.43
N TYR A 442 -18.07 -3.56 29.83
CA TYR A 442 -16.69 -3.35 30.28
C TYR A 442 -16.18 -1.93 30.04
N TYR A 443 -16.48 -1.33 28.89
CA TYR A 443 -16.02 0.04 28.63
C TYR A 443 -16.80 1.08 29.44
N LEU A 444 -18.10 0.86 29.72
CA LEU A 444 -18.88 1.73 30.61
C LEU A 444 -18.43 1.61 32.08
N GLU A 445 -18.20 0.41 32.62
CA GLU A 445 -17.64 0.22 33.97
C GLU A 445 -16.26 0.90 34.11
N ARG A 446 -15.45 0.86 33.04
CA ARG A 446 -14.14 1.52 33.01
C ARG A 446 -14.24 3.04 32.87
N GLN A 447 -15.17 3.55 32.08
CA GLN A 447 -15.46 4.98 31.97
C GLN A 447 -15.97 5.55 33.30
N GLN A 448 -16.89 4.85 33.96
CA GLN A 448 -17.39 5.20 35.30
C GLN A 448 -16.25 5.31 36.32
N TYR A 449 -15.25 4.40 36.26
CA TYR A 449 -14.04 4.54 37.06
C TYR A 449 -13.30 5.86 36.78
N VAL A 450 -13.07 6.22 35.51
CA VAL A 450 -12.41 7.49 35.14
C VAL A 450 -13.20 8.68 35.68
N LEU A 451 -14.51 8.74 35.42
CA LEU A 451 -15.41 9.79 35.89
C LEU A 451 -15.43 9.90 37.42
N SER A 452 -15.38 8.77 38.15
CA SER A 452 -15.28 8.75 39.61
C SER A 452 -13.97 9.37 40.14
N GLN A 453 -12.85 9.22 39.40
CA GLN A 453 -11.60 9.88 39.79
C GLN A 453 -11.64 11.38 39.42
N MET A 454 -12.24 11.76 38.29
CA MET A 454 -12.45 13.17 37.93
C MET A 454 -13.27 13.91 39.00
N LEU A 455 -14.36 13.30 39.51
CA LEU A 455 -15.12 13.77 40.66
C LEU A 455 -14.25 13.90 41.91
N ARG A 456 -13.53 12.84 42.27
CA ARG A 456 -12.68 12.78 43.47
C ARG A 456 -11.60 13.87 43.50
N TRP A 457 -11.05 14.23 42.35
CA TRP A 457 -10.03 15.27 42.21
C TRP A 457 -10.61 16.65 41.87
N ASN A 458 -11.95 16.79 41.85
CA ASN A 458 -12.68 18.04 41.56
C ASN A 458 -12.22 18.69 40.23
N VAL A 459 -12.12 17.87 39.18
CA VAL A 459 -11.68 18.31 37.84
C VAL A 459 -12.66 19.35 37.28
N ASN A 460 -12.12 20.45 36.73
CA ASN A 460 -12.90 21.48 36.07
C ASN A 460 -13.08 21.17 34.58
N VAL A 461 -14.31 20.91 34.16
CA VAL A 461 -14.68 20.71 32.76
C VAL A 461 -14.75 22.07 32.04
N PRO A 462 -13.98 22.29 30.95
CA PRO A 462 -14.05 23.54 30.19
C PRO A 462 -15.49 23.86 29.75
N GLY A 463 -15.94 25.09 29.98
CA GLY A 463 -17.30 25.53 29.65
C GLY A 463 -18.42 25.12 30.63
N LEU A 464 -18.21 24.12 31.50
CA LEU A 464 -19.23 23.63 32.45
C LEU A 464 -18.85 23.82 33.94
N GLY A 465 -17.57 24.01 34.26
CA GLY A 465 -17.09 24.20 35.63
C GLY A 465 -16.72 22.87 36.32
N PRO A 466 -16.63 22.82 37.66
CA PRO A 466 -16.32 21.61 38.40
C PRO A 466 -17.28 20.45 38.08
N ILE A 467 -16.73 19.27 37.81
CA ILE A 467 -17.52 18.08 37.47
C ILE A 467 -18.49 17.69 38.59
N THR A 468 -19.75 17.40 38.22
CA THR A 468 -20.83 17.00 39.13
C THR A 468 -21.30 15.58 38.84
N GLN A 469 -22.00 14.95 39.80
CA GLN A 469 -22.58 13.62 39.58
C GLN A 469 -23.57 13.60 38.41
N ASP A 470 -24.33 14.68 38.21
CA ASP A 470 -25.26 14.78 37.08
C ASP A 470 -24.53 14.82 35.72
N MET A 471 -23.35 15.44 35.65
CA MET A 471 -22.50 15.42 34.46
C MET A 471 -21.93 14.01 34.20
N VAL A 472 -21.58 13.26 35.25
CA VAL A 472 -21.16 11.85 35.15
C VAL A 472 -22.29 10.98 34.61
N ASN A 473 -23.48 11.08 35.22
CA ASN A 473 -24.69 10.34 34.80
C ASN A 473 -25.02 10.61 33.32
N GLN A 474 -24.89 11.85 32.86
CA GLN A 474 -25.13 12.24 31.48
C GLN A 474 -24.01 11.76 30.52
N ALA A 475 -22.74 11.84 30.92
CA ALA A 475 -21.61 11.38 30.11
C ALA A 475 -21.66 9.86 29.85
N GLU A 476 -22.00 9.07 30.87
CA GLU A 476 -22.28 7.63 30.73
C GLU A 476 -23.48 7.39 29.78
N ALA A 477 -24.57 8.16 29.93
CA ALA A 477 -25.77 8.02 29.11
C ALA A 477 -25.61 8.48 27.64
N LEU A 478 -24.66 9.38 27.33
CA LEU A 478 -24.25 9.70 25.97
C LEU A 478 -23.44 8.55 25.36
N THR A 479 -22.49 8.02 26.13
CA THR A 479 -21.59 6.95 25.67
C THR A 479 -22.34 5.64 25.42
N ALA A 480 -23.28 5.28 26.31
CA ALA A 480 -24.14 4.10 26.15
C ALA A 480 -25.08 4.17 24.93
N LYS A 481 -25.31 5.36 24.35
CA LYS A 481 -26.08 5.58 23.11
C LYS A 481 -25.21 5.71 21.87
N THR A 482 -23.89 5.81 22.02
CA THR A 482 -22.97 5.96 20.89
C THR A 482 -22.89 4.65 20.12
N GLN A 483 -23.11 4.71 18.81
CA GLN A 483 -22.88 3.57 17.92
C GLN A 483 -21.43 3.64 17.42
N PHE A 484 -20.70 2.55 17.64
CA PHE A 484 -19.30 2.43 17.22
C PHE A 484 -19.24 1.55 15.95
N PRO A 485 -18.43 1.92 14.95
CA PRO A 485 -18.36 1.17 13.69
C PRO A 485 -17.69 -0.20 13.89
N PRO A 486 -17.94 -1.17 12.99
CA PRO A 486 -17.13 -2.38 12.91
C PRO A 486 -15.70 -2.03 12.46
N TYR A 487 -14.71 -2.69 13.04
CA TYR A 487 -13.31 -2.53 12.68
C TYR A 487 -13.01 -3.06 11.25
N THR A 488 -12.46 -2.20 10.38
CA THR A 488 -12.34 -2.46 8.93
C THR A 488 -10.98 -2.05 8.33
N HIS A 489 -9.89 -2.70 8.79
CA HIS A 489 -8.54 -2.52 8.21
C HIS A 489 -7.93 -3.82 7.64
N PRO A 490 -7.02 -3.74 6.65
CA PRO A 490 -6.53 -2.53 5.97
C PRO A 490 -7.63 -1.82 5.17
N TYR A 491 -7.69 -0.51 5.30
CA TYR A 491 -8.73 0.31 4.67
C TYR A 491 -8.45 0.42 3.18
N TYR A 492 -9.44 0.12 2.35
CA TYR A 492 -9.41 0.30 0.89
C TYR A 492 -10.75 0.90 0.44
N HIS A 493 -10.70 1.99 -0.35
CA HIS A 493 -11.87 2.70 -0.85
C HIS A 493 -11.79 2.88 -2.38
N GLY A 494 -12.16 1.80 -3.10
CA GLY A 494 -12.10 1.73 -4.57
C GLY A 494 -10.69 1.79 -5.15
N CYS A 495 -10.59 2.02 -6.46
CA CYS A 495 -9.33 2.27 -7.18
C CYS A 495 -8.23 1.20 -6.98
N GLN A 496 -8.56 -0.04 -6.58
CA GLN A 496 -7.59 -0.95 -5.97
C GLN A 496 -6.43 -1.31 -6.91
N HIS A 497 -6.69 -1.43 -8.21
CA HIS A 497 -5.66 -1.65 -9.23
C HIS A 497 -4.61 -0.54 -9.28
N PHE A 498 -5.06 0.71 -9.27
CA PHE A 498 -4.18 1.89 -9.21
C PHE A 498 -3.47 2.02 -7.86
N VAL A 499 -4.19 1.81 -6.75
CA VAL A 499 -3.63 1.84 -5.38
C VAL A 499 -2.51 0.82 -5.23
N ASN A 500 -2.71 -0.41 -5.69
CA ASN A 500 -1.68 -1.46 -5.67
C ASN A 500 -0.46 -1.06 -6.51
N TRP A 501 -0.66 -0.43 -7.68
CA TRP A 501 0.43 0.08 -8.52
C TRP A 501 1.24 1.20 -7.84
N VAL A 502 0.58 2.08 -7.07
CA VAL A 502 1.25 3.08 -6.22
C VAL A 502 2.01 2.42 -5.07
N ILE A 503 1.43 1.40 -4.42
CA ILE A 503 2.09 0.63 -3.34
C ILE A 503 3.34 -0.10 -3.88
N GLU A 504 3.28 -0.72 -5.07
CA GLU A 504 4.44 -1.33 -5.74
C GLU A 504 5.56 -0.30 -5.96
N GLN A 505 5.22 0.89 -6.47
CA GLN A 505 6.18 1.97 -6.71
C GLN A 505 6.81 2.49 -5.42
N LEU A 506 6.00 2.79 -4.40
CA LEU A 506 6.48 3.30 -3.11
C LEU A 506 7.31 2.25 -2.38
N THR A 507 6.89 0.99 -2.36
CA THR A 507 7.64 -0.12 -1.74
C THR A 507 8.98 -0.36 -2.45
N ALA A 508 9.04 -0.23 -3.78
CA ALA A 508 10.29 -0.36 -4.53
C ALA A 508 11.29 0.79 -4.30
N GLN A 509 10.83 1.97 -3.85
CA GLN A 509 11.69 3.13 -3.56
C GLN A 509 12.02 3.29 -2.07
N LEU A 510 11.09 2.95 -1.18
CA LEU A 510 11.15 3.22 0.26
C LEU A 510 11.28 1.94 1.12
N GLY A 511 10.92 0.77 0.60
CA GLY A 511 10.83 -0.47 1.36
C GLY A 511 9.88 -0.34 2.56
N ASP A 512 10.26 -0.96 3.68
CA ASP A 512 9.49 -0.96 4.94
C ASP A 512 9.22 0.45 5.50
N ALA A 513 9.95 1.49 5.04
CA ALA A 513 9.66 2.86 5.40
C ALA A 513 8.27 3.33 4.91
N PHE A 514 7.72 2.75 3.83
CA PHE A 514 6.36 3.07 3.39
C PHE A 514 5.30 2.74 4.47
N PHE A 515 5.46 1.61 5.18
CA PHE A 515 4.54 1.15 6.23
C PHE A 515 4.80 1.76 7.61
N THR A 516 5.80 2.65 7.74
CA THR A 516 6.27 3.14 9.04
C THR A 516 6.61 4.64 9.07
N GLY A 517 6.75 5.30 7.91
CA GLY A 517 7.25 6.67 7.79
C GLY A 517 6.22 7.78 8.01
N GLY A 518 4.92 7.48 7.96
CA GLY A 518 3.88 8.49 8.17
C GLY A 518 3.71 9.44 6.99
N PHE A 519 3.65 8.90 5.77
CA PHE A 519 3.54 9.68 4.53
C PHE A 519 2.08 9.91 4.13
N ASN A 520 1.76 11.10 3.63
CA ASN A 520 0.46 11.42 3.04
C ASN A 520 0.67 11.66 1.53
N ILE A 521 0.29 10.66 0.73
CA ILE A 521 0.53 10.60 -0.71
C ILE A 521 -0.74 11.02 -1.45
N TYR A 522 -0.72 12.16 -2.12
CA TYR A 522 -1.77 12.57 -3.04
C TYR A 522 -1.46 12.06 -4.44
N THR A 523 -2.42 11.41 -5.08
CA THR A 523 -2.22 10.70 -6.35
C THR A 523 -2.96 11.35 -7.52
N THR A 524 -2.66 10.90 -8.73
CA THR A 524 -3.21 11.47 -9.98
C THR A 524 -4.63 11.02 -10.31
N ILE A 525 -5.08 9.90 -9.71
CA ILE A 525 -6.39 9.28 -9.94
C ILE A 525 -7.51 10.23 -9.54
N ASP A 526 -8.58 10.27 -10.33
CA ASP A 526 -9.84 10.88 -9.92
C ASP A 526 -10.82 9.76 -9.54
N TYR A 527 -11.21 9.70 -8.26
CA TYR A 527 -12.05 8.61 -7.75
C TYR A 527 -13.40 8.49 -8.49
N ARG A 528 -13.95 9.61 -9.01
CA ARG A 528 -15.23 9.63 -9.71
C ARG A 528 -15.08 9.17 -11.16
N LEU A 529 -13.96 9.51 -11.80
CA LEU A 529 -13.62 9.00 -13.14
C LEU A 529 -13.31 7.50 -13.11
N GLU A 530 -12.57 7.03 -12.11
CA GLU A 530 -12.29 5.60 -11.94
C GLU A 530 -13.59 4.81 -11.76
N ALA A 531 -14.46 5.25 -10.83
CA ALA A 531 -15.76 4.63 -10.63
C ALA A 531 -16.62 4.64 -11.92
N TYR A 532 -16.52 5.68 -12.77
CA TYR A 532 -17.18 5.67 -14.08
C TYR A 532 -16.58 4.62 -15.03
N VAL A 533 -15.25 4.47 -15.07
CA VAL A 533 -14.55 3.49 -15.92
C VAL A 533 -14.87 2.05 -15.50
N GLU A 534 -14.84 1.73 -14.19
CA GLU A 534 -15.23 0.42 -13.67
C GLU A 534 -16.69 0.06 -14.05
N HIS A 535 -17.63 1.00 -13.84
CA HIS A 535 -19.02 0.81 -14.24
C HIS A 535 -19.22 0.69 -15.75
N ALA A 536 -18.41 1.38 -16.57
CA ALA A 536 -18.45 1.26 -18.02
C ALA A 536 -17.99 -0.14 -18.47
N ILE A 537 -16.86 -0.65 -17.96
CA ILE A 537 -16.40 -2.02 -18.25
C ILE A 537 -17.47 -3.05 -17.89
N ILE A 538 -18.01 -3.00 -16.67
CA ILE A 538 -19.06 -3.91 -16.20
C ILE A 538 -20.30 -3.81 -17.09
N ARG A 539 -20.70 -2.60 -17.51
CA ARG A 539 -21.82 -2.38 -18.42
C ARG A 539 -21.59 -3.06 -19.77
N HIS A 540 -20.49 -2.73 -20.47
CA HIS A 540 -20.25 -3.19 -21.84
C HIS A 540 -20.03 -4.71 -21.90
N LEU A 541 -19.47 -5.32 -20.86
CA LEU A 541 -19.30 -6.77 -20.78
C LEU A 541 -20.62 -7.52 -20.50
N GLN A 542 -21.46 -7.00 -19.59
CA GLN A 542 -22.59 -7.75 -19.01
C GLN A 542 -23.97 -7.40 -19.58
N LYS A 543 -24.10 -6.35 -20.41
CA LYS A 543 -25.38 -5.92 -20.99
C LYS A 543 -25.34 -5.96 -22.52
N PRO A 544 -26.42 -6.37 -23.20
CA PRO A 544 -26.50 -6.30 -24.64
C PRO A 544 -26.60 -4.83 -25.07
N GLU A 545 -25.83 -4.45 -26.08
CA GLU A 545 -25.74 -3.06 -26.55
C GLU A 545 -26.31 -2.91 -27.96
N LEU A 546 -26.70 -1.70 -28.32
CA LEU A 546 -27.20 -1.37 -29.66
C LEU A 546 -26.10 -0.65 -30.43
N GLN A 547 -25.44 -1.37 -31.34
CA GLN A 547 -24.61 -0.74 -32.36
C GLN A 547 -25.56 -0.05 -33.35
N LEU A 548 -25.34 1.23 -33.61
CA LEU A 548 -26.26 2.03 -34.43
C LEU A 548 -26.17 1.67 -35.92
N PHE A 549 -24.97 1.36 -36.43
CA PHE A 549 -24.76 1.00 -37.83
C PHE A 549 -23.74 -0.14 -37.97
N PRO A 550 -24.10 -1.26 -38.66
CA PRO A 550 -25.48 -1.64 -38.99
C PRO A 550 -26.34 -1.74 -37.73
N VAL A 551 -27.65 -1.42 -37.81
CA VAL A 551 -28.55 -1.44 -36.64
C VAL A 551 -28.64 -2.87 -36.08
N ALA A 552 -27.83 -3.15 -35.05
CA ALA A 552 -27.59 -4.49 -34.57
C ALA A 552 -27.53 -4.50 -33.03
N ARG A 553 -28.20 -5.48 -32.43
CA ARG A 553 -27.99 -5.79 -31.01
C ARG A 553 -26.75 -6.65 -30.89
N VAL A 554 -25.67 -6.07 -30.37
CA VAL A 554 -24.53 -6.85 -29.88
C VAL A 554 -25.01 -7.63 -28.67
N GLY A 555 -24.68 -8.92 -28.61
CA GLY A 555 -25.01 -9.74 -27.45
C GLY A 555 -24.26 -9.30 -26.19
N VAL A 556 -24.55 -9.95 -25.07
CA VAL A 556 -23.73 -9.81 -23.86
C VAL A 556 -22.35 -10.38 -24.16
N LEU A 557 -21.29 -9.55 -24.09
CA LEU A 557 -19.93 -9.98 -24.46
C LEU A 557 -19.41 -11.09 -23.52
N SER A 558 -19.89 -11.12 -22.27
CA SER A 558 -19.64 -12.21 -21.32
C SER A 558 -20.58 -13.42 -21.46
N SER A 559 -21.25 -13.59 -22.60
CA SER A 559 -21.95 -14.85 -22.93
C SER A 559 -20.95 -15.93 -23.39
N PRO A 560 -21.34 -17.22 -23.42
CA PRO A 560 -20.52 -18.28 -24.01
C PRO A 560 -20.24 -18.10 -25.52
N ASP A 561 -21.01 -17.27 -26.22
CA ASP A 561 -20.92 -17.07 -27.67
C ASP A 561 -19.81 -16.08 -28.06
N TYR A 562 -19.58 -15.07 -27.22
CA TYR A 562 -18.54 -14.04 -27.39
C TYR A 562 -17.33 -14.27 -26.47
N ASN A 563 -17.54 -14.86 -25.30
CA ASN A 563 -16.51 -15.33 -24.36
C ASN A 563 -15.54 -14.24 -23.82
N VAL A 564 -15.92 -12.96 -23.85
CA VAL A 564 -15.15 -11.85 -23.27
C VAL A 564 -15.61 -11.60 -21.84
N TYR A 565 -14.80 -12.01 -20.86
CA TYR A 565 -15.15 -11.94 -19.43
C TYR A 565 -14.44 -10.83 -18.65
N ASP A 566 -13.34 -10.32 -19.20
CA ASP A 566 -12.44 -9.37 -18.56
C ASP A 566 -12.08 -8.24 -19.55
N ALA A 567 -11.65 -7.11 -19.01
CA ALA A 567 -11.12 -5.97 -19.76
C ALA A 567 -10.28 -5.08 -18.82
N ALA A 568 -9.35 -4.31 -19.39
CA ALA A 568 -8.59 -3.30 -18.67
C ALA A 568 -8.67 -1.95 -19.37
N ALA A 569 -8.70 -0.85 -18.61
CA ALA A 569 -8.77 0.50 -19.15
C ALA A 569 -7.84 1.46 -18.40
N VAL A 570 -7.21 2.37 -19.13
CA VAL A 570 -6.39 3.46 -18.59
C VAL A 570 -6.78 4.77 -19.25
N VAL A 571 -7.00 5.81 -18.43
CA VAL A 571 -7.19 7.19 -18.87
C VAL A 571 -6.01 8.02 -18.36
N MET A 572 -5.35 8.77 -19.25
CA MET A 572 -4.14 9.52 -18.93
C MET A 572 -4.15 10.93 -19.54
N ASN A 573 -3.75 11.95 -18.78
CA ASN A 573 -3.56 13.30 -19.29
C ASN A 573 -2.43 13.33 -20.33
N ALA A 574 -2.75 13.83 -21.52
CA ALA A 574 -1.82 13.84 -22.66
C ALA A 574 -0.60 14.75 -22.47
N LYS A 575 -0.67 15.77 -21.60
CA LYS A 575 0.40 16.76 -21.39
C LYS A 575 1.29 16.46 -20.19
N THR A 576 0.72 15.94 -19.11
CA THR A 576 1.42 15.73 -17.84
C THR A 576 1.78 14.27 -17.58
N GLY A 577 1.15 13.33 -18.28
CA GLY A 577 1.25 11.90 -18.00
C GLY A 577 0.46 11.46 -16.76
N GLU A 578 -0.27 12.34 -16.07
CA GLU A 578 -1.15 11.96 -14.94
C GLU A 578 -2.09 10.83 -15.34
N VAL A 579 -2.04 9.69 -14.65
CA VAL A 579 -3.02 8.61 -14.82
C VAL A 579 -4.25 8.96 -14.00
N LEU A 580 -5.36 9.20 -14.69
CA LEU A 580 -6.62 9.69 -14.14
C LEU A 580 -7.61 8.56 -13.83
N ALA A 581 -7.48 7.42 -14.53
CA ALA A 581 -8.18 6.16 -14.29
C ALA A 581 -7.27 4.97 -14.65
N MET A 582 -7.34 3.86 -13.91
CA MET A 582 -6.66 2.58 -14.17
C MET A 582 -7.46 1.40 -13.57
N ALA A 583 -8.40 0.88 -14.37
CA ALA A 583 -9.06 -0.39 -14.08
C ALA A 583 -8.24 -1.53 -14.69
N GLY A 584 -7.69 -2.41 -13.86
CA GLY A 584 -6.85 -3.54 -14.27
C GLY A 584 -7.59 -4.84 -14.60
N SER A 585 -8.89 -4.92 -14.32
CA SER A 585 -9.77 -6.07 -14.58
C SER A 585 -11.23 -5.62 -14.53
N ALA A 586 -12.16 -6.44 -15.04
CA ALA A 586 -13.60 -6.16 -15.01
C ALA A 586 -14.24 -6.17 -13.60
N ASN A 587 -13.60 -6.77 -12.59
CA ASN A 587 -14.04 -6.69 -11.18
C ASN A 587 -12.90 -7.16 -10.25
N TYR A 588 -12.31 -6.24 -9.49
CA TYR A 588 -11.18 -6.52 -8.58
C TYR A 588 -11.44 -7.66 -7.59
N ASN A 589 -12.68 -7.80 -7.11
CA ASN A 589 -13.07 -8.81 -6.12
C ASN A 589 -13.44 -10.17 -6.73
N SER A 590 -13.34 -10.32 -8.05
CA SER A 590 -13.71 -11.54 -8.76
C SER A 590 -12.67 -12.66 -8.61
N LYS A 591 -13.07 -13.74 -7.94
CA LYS A 591 -12.29 -14.99 -7.84
C LYS A 591 -12.50 -15.94 -9.04
N ASN A 592 -13.15 -15.48 -10.11
CA ASN A 592 -13.34 -16.26 -11.33
C ASN A 592 -12.06 -16.21 -12.17
N SER A 593 -11.46 -17.36 -12.50
CA SER A 593 -10.23 -17.46 -13.30
C SER A 593 -10.35 -17.00 -14.76
N ARG A 594 -11.55 -16.61 -15.22
CA ARG A 594 -11.75 -15.87 -16.47
C ARG A 594 -11.57 -14.35 -16.34
N ILE A 595 -11.40 -13.84 -15.12
CA ILE A 595 -11.24 -12.42 -14.77
C ILE A 595 -9.96 -12.20 -13.94
N ASP A 596 -9.66 -13.14 -13.03
CA ASP A 596 -8.51 -13.10 -12.11
C ASP A 596 -8.36 -11.73 -11.43
N GLY A 597 -9.42 -11.25 -10.79
CA GLY A 597 -9.68 -9.82 -10.60
C GLY A 597 -8.59 -9.01 -9.89
N GLN A 598 -7.75 -9.65 -9.07
CA GLN A 598 -6.66 -8.97 -8.37
C GLN A 598 -5.39 -8.78 -9.23
N PHE A 599 -5.31 -9.43 -10.39
CA PHE A 599 -4.23 -9.25 -11.36
C PHE A 599 -4.47 -7.98 -12.18
N ASN A 600 -3.52 -7.04 -12.14
CA ASN A 600 -3.67 -5.76 -12.83
C ASN A 600 -3.21 -5.86 -14.30
N SER A 601 -4.14 -6.27 -15.18
CA SER A 601 -3.86 -6.39 -16.61
C SER A 601 -3.48 -5.07 -17.29
N ALA A 602 -3.78 -3.91 -16.68
CA ALA A 602 -3.38 -2.63 -17.24
C ALA A 602 -1.85 -2.40 -17.19
N VAL A 603 -1.15 -3.01 -16.22
CA VAL A 603 0.30 -2.79 -15.99
C VAL A 603 1.15 -4.06 -16.03
N HIS A 604 0.62 -5.22 -15.64
CA HIS A 604 1.39 -6.48 -15.56
C HIS A 604 1.19 -7.43 -16.75
N ALA A 605 0.06 -7.35 -17.49
CA ALA A 605 -0.20 -8.26 -18.59
C ALA A 605 0.66 -7.95 -19.83
N LEU A 606 1.19 -9.00 -20.47
CA LEU A 606 1.83 -8.91 -21.79
C LEU A 606 0.86 -9.44 -22.86
N ARG A 607 -0.06 -8.58 -23.31
CA ARG A 607 -1.07 -8.91 -24.33
C ARG A 607 -0.63 -8.42 -25.71
N GLN A 608 -1.01 -9.13 -26.77
CA GLN A 608 -0.55 -8.78 -28.13
C GLN A 608 -1.32 -7.55 -28.63
N PRO A 609 -0.66 -6.40 -28.90
CA PRO A 609 -1.33 -5.15 -29.29
C PRO A 609 -1.99 -5.22 -30.68
N GLY A 610 -1.70 -6.25 -31.47
CA GLY A 610 -2.23 -6.42 -32.81
C GLY A 610 -1.93 -5.21 -33.70
N SER A 611 -2.91 -4.86 -34.55
CA SER A 611 -2.84 -3.69 -35.44
C SER A 611 -2.64 -2.33 -34.75
N SER A 612 -2.76 -2.21 -33.42
CA SER A 612 -2.53 -0.94 -32.72
C SER A 612 -1.04 -0.54 -32.61
N ILE A 613 -0.10 -1.43 -32.96
CA ILE A 613 1.32 -1.07 -33.09
C ILE A 613 1.62 -0.26 -34.37
N LYS A 614 0.75 -0.35 -35.40
CA LYS A 614 1.01 0.16 -36.75
C LYS A 614 1.34 1.66 -36.83
N PRO A 615 0.72 2.57 -36.05
CA PRO A 615 1.13 3.98 -36.03
C PRO A 615 2.62 4.19 -35.69
N ILE A 616 3.23 3.35 -34.85
CA ILE A 616 4.66 3.42 -34.53
C ILE A 616 5.51 2.94 -35.72
N VAL A 617 5.06 1.89 -36.42
CA VAL A 617 5.67 1.41 -37.67
C VAL A 617 5.71 2.53 -38.72
N TYR A 618 4.56 3.14 -39.00
CA TYR A 618 4.46 4.22 -39.99
C TYR A 618 5.19 5.49 -39.54
N ALA A 619 5.15 5.87 -38.26
CA ALA A 619 5.94 6.99 -37.74
C ALA A 619 7.45 6.75 -37.81
N THR A 620 7.91 5.49 -37.79
CA THR A 620 9.31 5.13 -38.06
C THR A 620 9.66 5.33 -39.54
N ALA A 621 8.79 4.91 -40.46
CA ALA A 621 8.96 5.18 -41.89
C ALA A 621 8.89 6.68 -42.22
N PHE A 622 8.04 7.45 -41.52
CA PHE A 622 7.93 8.91 -41.71
C PHE A 622 9.18 9.67 -41.26
N GLN A 623 9.89 9.19 -40.21
CA GLN A 623 11.22 9.70 -39.84
C GLN A 623 12.28 9.46 -40.95
N GLN A 624 12.01 8.55 -41.89
CA GLN A 624 12.88 8.21 -43.02
C GLN A 624 12.39 8.76 -44.36
N GLY A 625 11.36 9.63 -44.37
CA GLY A 625 10.88 10.33 -45.56
C GLY A 625 9.62 9.77 -46.21
N TRP A 626 9.00 8.72 -45.66
CA TRP A 626 7.63 8.36 -46.08
C TRP A 626 6.62 9.42 -45.62
N TYR A 627 5.47 9.51 -46.30
CA TYR A 627 4.39 10.43 -45.94
C TYR A 627 3.00 9.85 -46.28
N PRO A 628 1.91 10.29 -45.61
CA PRO A 628 0.58 9.68 -45.76
C PRO A 628 0.01 9.64 -47.18
N GLY A 629 0.47 10.53 -48.07
CA GLY A 629 0.04 10.60 -49.47
C GLY A 629 0.74 9.63 -50.43
N MET A 630 1.77 8.89 -49.98
CA MET A 630 2.43 7.89 -50.83
C MET A 630 1.48 6.75 -51.18
N VAL A 631 1.50 6.34 -52.45
CA VAL A 631 0.80 5.15 -52.94
C VAL A 631 1.59 3.90 -52.55
N ILE A 632 0.89 2.90 -52.00
CA ILE A 632 1.45 1.63 -51.58
C ILE A 632 0.54 0.46 -52.08
N PRO A 633 1.10 -0.53 -52.79
CA PRO A 633 0.32 -1.61 -53.37
C PRO A 633 -0.06 -2.68 -52.35
N ASP A 634 -1.35 -3.05 -52.33
CA ASP A 634 -1.95 -4.03 -51.44
C ASP A 634 -2.40 -5.29 -52.20
N TYR A 635 -1.39 -6.06 -52.63
CA TYR A 635 -1.53 -7.36 -53.30
C TYR A 635 -0.95 -8.48 -52.43
N LYS A 636 -1.36 -9.73 -52.71
CA LYS A 636 -0.73 -10.94 -52.18
C LYS A 636 0.79 -10.87 -52.30
N THR A 637 1.47 -10.74 -51.16
CA THR A 637 2.92 -10.54 -51.07
C THR A 637 3.52 -11.68 -50.26
N TYR A 638 4.64 -12.22 -50.72
CA TYR A 638 5.40 -13.27 -50.03
C TYR A 638 6.61 -12.62 -49.35
N PHE A 639 6.75 -12.84 -48.04
CA PHE A 639 7.85 -12.30 -47.24
C PHE A 639 8.83 -13.42 -46.85
N PRO A 640 10.15 -13.27 -47.11
CA PRO A 640 11.15 -14.20 -46.62
C PRO A 640 11.30 -14.09 -45.10
N HIS A 641 11.72 -15.18 -44.45
CA HIS A 641 11.90 -15.28 -42.99
C HIS A 641 10.62 -14.98 -42.19
N GLY A 642 9.64 -15.89 -42.32
CA GLY A 642 8.43 -15.92 -41.50
C GLY A 642 8.65 -16.34 -40.05
N ILE A 643 7.58 -16.28 -39.25
CA ILE A 643 7.56 -16.82 -37.89
C ILE A 643 7.78 -18.34 -37.94
N SER A 644 8.66 -18.86 -37.10
CA SER A 644 8.75 -20.31 -36.86
C SER A 644 7.60 -20.75 -35.93
N GLY A 645 6.45 -21.14 -36.50
CA GLY A 645 5.35 -21.76 -35.76
C GLY A 645 3.94 -21.16 -35.88
N SER A 646 3.69 -20.20 -36.78
CA SER A 646 2.34 -19.63 -37.00
C SER A 646 1.72 -20.07 -38.34
N PRO A 647 0.37 -20.06 -38.48
CA PRO A 647 -0.32 -21.01 -39.37
C PRO A 647 -0.18 -20.76 -40.88
N ALA A 648 0.07 -19.51 -41.31
CA ALA A 648 0.05 -19.10 -42.72
C ALA A 648 1.40 -19.31 -43.46
N VAL A 649 1.90 -20.55 -43.47
CA VAL A 649 2.92 -20.97 -44.44
C VAL A 649 2.21 -21.18 -45.78
N CYS A 650 2.45 -20.30 -46.76
CA CYS A 650 1.87 -20.50 -48.08
C CYS A 650 2.41 -21.78 -48.74
N VAL A 651 1.52 -22.53 -49.38
CA VAL A 651 1.93 -23.53 -50.38
C VAL A 651 2.66 -22.79 -51.52
N GLY A 652 3.96 -23.00 -51.58
CA GLY A 652 4.93 -22.25 -52.37
C GLY A 652 6.36 -22.70 -52.02
N PRO A 653 7.41 -22.11 -52.61
CA PRO A 653 8.79 -22.53 -52.37
C PRO A 653 9.23 -22.23 -50.92
N THR A 654 9.19 -23.26 -50.08
CA THR A 654 9.84 -23.39 -48.76
C THR A 654 9.82 -22.16 -47.84
N GLY A 655 8.83 -22.09 -46.94
CA GLY A 655 8.93 -21.27 -45.71
C GLY A 655 8.66 -19.77 -45.84
N ALA A 656 8.09 -19.32 -46.96
CA ALA A 656 7.66 -17.92 -47.12
C ALA A 656 6.37 -17.61 -46.33
N TYR A 657 6.35 -16.46 -45.66
CA TYR A 657 5.19 -15.95 -44.91
C TYR A 657 4.28 -15.14 -45.84
N CYS A 658 2.97 -15.39 -45.76
CA CYS A 658 1.97 -14.73 -46.60
C CYS A 658 0.73 -14.33 -45.76
N PRO A 659 0.85 -13.33 -44.87
CA PRO A 659 -0.30 -12.84 -44.13
C PRO A 659 -1.35 -12.29 -45.08
N GLN A 660 -2.61 -12.37 -44.68
CA GLN A 660 -3.76 -11.74 -45.34
C GLN A 660 -4.14 -10.47 -44.59
N ASP A 661 -4.94 -9.61 -45.21
CA ASP A 661 -5.69 -8.58 -44.46
C ASP A 661 -6.81 -9.23 -43.63
N TYR A 662 -7.41 -8.44 -42.74
CA TYR A 662 -8.62 -8.82 -42.01
C TYR A 662 -9.73 -9.26 -42.99
N GLY A 663 -10.51 -10.26 -42.59
CA GLY A 663 -11.44 -10.97 -43.49
C GLY A 663 -10.80 -12.01 -44.43
N GLY A 664 -9.48 -12.27 -44.33
CA GLY A 664 -8.81 -13.36 -45.07
C GLY A 664 -8.51 -13.03 -46.53
N GLY A 665 -8.36 -11.74 -46.87
CA GLY A 665 -8.21 -11.27 -48.25
C GLY A 665 -6.98 -10.39 -48.49
N TYR A 666 -7.06 -9.65 -49.58
CA TYR A 666 -6.21 -8.53 -49.99
C TYR A 666 -7.12 -7.59 -50.79
N SER A 667 -6.96 -6.27 -50.77
CA SER A 667 -7.76 -5.43 -51.68
C SER A 667 -7.44 -5.66 -53.15
N ASN A 668 -6.23 -6.18 -53.45
CA ASN A 668 -5.66 -6.26 -54.79
C ASN A 668 -5.69 -4.92 -55.52
N SER A 669 -5.39 -3.85 -54.78
CA SER A 669 -5.48 -2.47 -55.24
C SER A 669 -4.25 -1.64 -54.85
N ASN A 670 -4.11 -0.48 -55.48
CA ASN A 670 -3.21 0.56 -55.01
C ASN A 670 -3.99 1.48 -54.05
N THR A 671 -3.51 1.60 -52.82
CA THR A 671 -4.05 2.52 -51.82
C THR A 671 -2.99 3.56 -51.44
N ASN A 672 -3.31 4.55 -50.61
CA ASN A 672 -2.32 5.46 -50.04
C ASN A 672 -2.07 5.13 -48.56
N ILE A 673 -0.95 5.58 -47.98
CA ILE A 673 -0.59 5.25 -46.59
C ILE A 673 -1.64 5.77 -45.59
N ARG A 674 -2.26 6.93 -45.85
CA ARG A 674 -3.37 7.48 -45.03
C ARG A 674 -4.50 6.48 -44.89
N ILE A 675 -5.05 6.00 -46.00
CA ILE A 675 -6.09 4.97 -46.01
C ILE A 675 -5.54 3.68 -45.40
N ALA A 676 -4.40 3.15 -45.87
CA ALA A 676 -3.84 1.88 -45.37
C ALA A 676 -3.54 1.85 -43.85
N THR A 677 -3.33 2.99 -43.21
CA THR A 677 -3.12 3.11 -41.76
C THR A 677 -4.44 3.17 -40.99
N ALA A 678 -5.38 4.00 -41.46
CA ALA A 678 -6.72 4.14 -40.88
C ALA A 678 -7.54 2.86 -41.01
N ASP A 679 -7.56 2.31 -42.24
CA ASP A 679 -8.13 1.03 -42.69
C ASP A 679 -7.29 -0.19 -42.25
N SER A 680 -6.36 -0.01 -41.32
CA SER A 680 -5.72 -1.09 -40.56
C SER A 680 -5.01 -2.18 -41.39
N ARG A 681 -4.63 -1.94 -42.65
CA ARG A 681 -4.15 -3.00 -43.58
C ARG A 681 -2.86 -3.67 -43.10
N ASN A 682 -2.72 -4.97 -43.41
CA ASN A 682 -1.60 -5.80 -42.96
C ASN A 682 -0.41 -5.70 -43.91
N ILE A 683 -0.63 -5.85 -45.22
CA ILE A 683 0.48 -5.88 -46.20
C ILE A 683 1.23 -4.54 -46.29
N PRO A 684 0.56 -3.38 -46.32
CA PRO A 684 1.23 -2.07 -46.33
C PRO A 684 2.03 -1.81 -45.05
N ALA A 685 1.55 -2.27 -43.88
CA ALA A 685 2.26 -2.12 -42.61
C ALA A 685 3.55 -2.96 -42.54
N ILE A 686 3.53 -4.19 -43.07
CA ILE A 686 4.74 -5.03 -43.16
C ILE A 686 5.74 -4.39 -44.13
N LYS A 687 5.28 -3.89 -45.28
CA LYS A 687 6.13 -3.13 -46.23
C LYS A 687 6.76 -1.90 -45.57
N ALA A 688 6.01 -1.17 -44.74
CA ALA A 688 6.53 -0.05 -43.94
C ALA A 688 7.60 -0.49 -42.92
N SER A 689 7.39 -1.62 -42.24
CA SER A 689 8.35 -2.17 -41.26
C SER A 689 9.64 -2.67 -41.91
N ILE A 690 9.54 -3.30 -43.09
CA ILE A 690 10.70 -3.73 -43.88
C ILE A 690 11.48 -2.52 -44.39
N TYR A 691 10.80 -1.49 -44.93
CA TYR A 691 11.44 -0.24 -45.36
C TYR A 691 12.13 0.48 -44.20
N ALA A 692 11.44 0.66 -43.07
CA ALA A 692 11.99 1.32 -41.89
C ALA A 692 13.12 0.52 -41.22
N GLY A 693 13.12 -0.81 -41.39
CA GLY A 693 13.94 -1.78 -40.68
C GLY A 693 13.36 -2.10 -39.30
N VAL A 694 13.01 -3.37 -39.05
CA VAL A 694 12.33 -3.83 -37.81
C VAL A 694 13.02 -3.32 -36.53
N ARG A 695 14.36 -3.36 -36.47
CA ARG A 695 15.15 -2.83 -35.34
C ARG A 695 14.92 -1.33 -35.08
N ASN A 696 14.76 -0.53 -36.12
CA ASN A 696 14.48 0.91 -35.98
C ASN A 696 13.05 1.15 -35.48
N VAL A 697 12.10 0.27 -35.83
CA VAL A 697 10.75 0.32 -35.29
C VAL A 697 10.74 -0.07 -33.81
N ILE A 698 11.45 -1.13 -33.42
CA ILE A 698 11.63 -1.52 -32.00
C ILE A 698 12.30 -0.38 -31.23
N ASN A 699 13.39 0.21 -31.75
CA ASN A 699 14.04 1.37 -31.13
C ASN A 699 13.11 2.58 -31.01
N THR A 700 12.20 2.80 -31.97
CA THR A 700 11.20 3.86 -31.91
C THR A 700 10.12 3.54 -30.87
N ALA A 701 9.63 2.30 -30.80
CA ALA A 701 8.70 1.84 -29.76
C ALA A 701 9.28 1.97 -28.35
N GLN A 702 10.56 1.61 -28.16
CA GLN A 702 11.30 1.83 -26.91
C GLN A 702 11.42 3.32 -26.57
N ARG A 703 11.74 4.18 -27.55
CA ARG A 703 11.75 5.65 -27.36
C ARG A 703 10.37 6.20 -27.00
N PHE A 704 9.29 5.61 -27.51
CA PHE A 704 7.91 5.93 -27.14
C PHE A 704 7.52 5.43 -25.73
N GLY A 705 8.31 4.53 -25.14
CA GLY A 705 8.12 4.03 -23.77
C GLY A 705 7.68 2.57 -23.67
N ILE A 706 7.60 1.85 -24.79
CA ILE A 706 7.30 0.42 -24.81
C ILE A 706 8.58 -0.37 -24.47
N THR A 707 8.92 -0.40 -23.18
CA THR A 707 10.11 -1.07 -22.64
C THR A 707 9.98 -2.59 -22.55
N ALA A 708 8.77 -3.14 -22.67
CA ALA A 708 8.54 -4.58 -22.74
C ALA A 708 9.14 -5.25 -24.00
N LEU A 709 9.42 -4.47 -25.05
CA LEU A 709 10.02 -4.96 -26.29
C LEU A 709 11.55 -5.00 -26.17
N SER A 710 12.13 -6.19 -26.28
CA SER A 710 13.58 -6.39 -26.28
C SER A 710 14.16 -6.35 -27.68
N GLN A 711 15.36 -5.77 -27.85
CA GLN A 711 16.11 -5.81 -29.12
C GLN A 711 16.51 -7.24 -29.54
N ASN A 712 16.49 -8.18 -28.59
CA ASN A 712 16.77 -9.61 -28.79
C ASN A 712 15.52 -10.45 -29.11
N GLN A 713 14.33 -9.85 -29.27
CA GLN A 713 13.18 -10.58 -29.84
C GLN A 713 13.45 -10.97 -31.30
N ASP A 714 12.72 -11.97 -31.81
CA ASP A 714 12.78 -12.33 -33.23
C ASP A 714 12.41 -11.13 -34.10
N ASN A 715 13.39 -10.61 -34.84
CA ASN A 715 13.26 -9.44 -35.71
C ASN A 715 12.58 -9.80 -37.04
N ASN A 716 11.48 -10.56 -36.95
CA ASN A 716 10.72 -11.07 -38.09
C ASN A 716 9.71 -10.03 -38.62
N THR A 717 9.06 -10.36 -39.73
CA THR A 717 8.16 -9.43 -40.44
C THR A 717 6.79 -9.27 -39.78
N SER A 718 6.36 -10.19 -38.89
CA SER A 718 5.05 -10.11 -38.22
C SER A 718 5.01 -9.11 -37.07
N PHE A 719 6.16 -8.64 -36.58
CA PHE A 719 6.23 -7.58 -35.57
C PHE A 719 5.39 -6.33 -35.97
N ALA A 720 5.31 -6.04 -37.27
CA ALA A 720 4.48 -4.96 -37.83
C ALA A 720 2.97 -5.11 -37.55
N LEU A 721 2.52 -6.31 -37.17
CA LEU A 721 1.15 -6.68 -36.84
C LEU A 721 0.94 -6.90 -35.34
N GLY A 722 1.93 -6.60 -34.48
CA GLY A 722 1.78 -6.62 -33.02
C GLY A 722 1.85 -8.01 -32.39
N THR A 723 2.68 -8.92 -32.91
CA THR A 723 2.84 -10.29 -32.38
C THR A 723 3.63 -10.38 -31.05
N SER A 724 4.24 -9.29 -30.58
CA SER A 724 4.94 -9.22 -29.28
C SER A 724 4.03 -8.62 -28.20
N GLY A 725 3.91 -9.29 -27.06
CA GLY A 725 3.06 -8.83 -25.95
C GLY A 725 3.59 -7.57 -25.25
N VAL A 726 2.69 -6.65 -24.86
CA VAL A 726 2.99 -5.38 -24.19
C VAL A 726 1.92 -5.05 -23.12
N PRO A 727 2.24 -4.26 -22.07
CA PRO A 727 1.24 -3.73 -21.14
C PRO A 727 0.44 -2.55 -21.70
N LEU A 728 -0.83 -2.44 -21.29
CA LEU A 728 -1.73 -1.37 -21.72
C LEU A 728 -1.22 0.03 -21.35
N ILE A 729 -0.67 0.20 -20.15
CA ILE A 729 -0.05 1.47 -19.71
C ILE A 729 1.11 1.92 -20.63
N GLN A 730 1.83 0.97 -21.26
CA GLN A 730 2.91 1.29 -22.21
C GLN A 730 2.34 1.70 -23.58
N MET A 731 1.23 1.11 -24.02
CA MET A 731 0.54 1.53 -25.25
C MET A 731 -0.12 2.90 -25.09
N VAL A 732 -0.75 3.19 -23.95
CA VAL A 732 -1.27 4.53 -23.63
C VAL A 732 -0.14 5.57 -23.56
N GLY A 733 0.98 5.23 -22.93
CA GLY A 733 2.20 6.06 -22.96
C GLY A 733 2.76 6.29 -24.37
N ALA A 734 2.67 5.30 -25.26
CA ALA A 734 3.10 5.45 -26.65
C ALA A 734 2.14 6.33 -27.47
N TYR A 735 0.83 6.28 -27.22
CA TYR A 735 -0.14 7.14 -27.92
C TYR A 735 -0.13 8.58 -27.41
N GLN A 736 0.28 8.81 -26.16
CA GLN A 736 0.54 10.16 -25.63
C GLN A 736 1.57 10.93 -26.47
N VAL A 737 2.56 10.26 -27.04
CA VAL A 737 3.56 10.88 -27.93
C VAL A 737 2.90 11.57 -29.13
N PHE A 738 1.85 10.99 -29.71
CA PHE A 738 1.11 11.62 -30.81
C PHE A 738 0.17 12.73 -30.32
N ALA A 739 -0.41 12.57 -29.13
CA ALA A 739 -1.25 13.57 -28.47
C ALA A 739 -0.50 14.84 -28.06
N ASP A 740 0.81 14.74 -27.82
CA ASP A 740 1.68 15.85 -27.41
C ASP A 740 2.79 16.17 -28.41
N ASN A 741 2.44 16.32 -29.69
CA ASN A 741 3.33 16.87 -30.72
C ASN A 741 4.70 16.15 -30.82
N GLY A 742 4.76 14.86 -30.51
CA GLY A 742 5.98 14.06 -30.54
C GLY A 742 6.81 14.08 -29.26
N VAL A 743 6.33 14.72 -28.18
CA VAL A 743 6.94 14.70 -26.86
C VAL A 743 6.40 13.52 -26.05
N ARG A 744 7.31 12.65 -25.60
CA ARG A 744 6.99 11.60 -24.64
C ARG A 744 7.03 12.16 -23.23
N VAL A 745 5.95 12.00 -22.49
CA VAL A 745 5.87 12.20 -21.04
C VAL A 745 5.57 10.84 -20.39
N PRO A 746 6.36 10.37 -19.40
CA PRO A 746 6.11 9.08 -18.76
C PRO A 746 4.83 9.14 -17.89
N PRO A 747 4.07 8.03 -17.77
CA PRO A 747 2.93 7.96 -16.87
C PRO A 747 3.29 8.35 -15.43
N ARG A 748 2.44 9.15 -14.80
CA ARG A 748 2.57 9.66 -13.43
C ARG A 748 1.41 9.15 -12.59
N SER A 749 1.72 8.85 -11.33
CA SER A 749 0.81 8.25 -10.34
C SER A 749 0.68 9.11 -9.07
N ILE A 750 1.73 9.86 -8.73
CA ILE A 750 1.82 10.67 -7.51
C ILE A 750 1.92 12.14 -7.91
N LEU A 751 1.13 12.98 -7.24
CA LEU A 751 1.19 14.44 -7.32
C LEU A 751 2.07 15.00 -6.19
N ASP A 752 1.77 14.63 -4.93
CA ASP A 752 2.44 15.17 -3.76
C ASP A 752 2.72 14.09 -2.71
N ILE A 753 3.78 14.27 -1.94
CA ILE A 753 4.04 13.51 -0.71
C ILE A 753 4.38 14.49 0.40
N TRP A 754 3.66 14.39 1.51
CA TRP A 754 3.94 15.08 2.76
C TRP A 754 4.29 14.06 3.84
N ASP A 755 4.98 14.47 4.90
CA ASP A 755 4.98 13.71 6.16
C ASP A 755 3.89 14.21 7.12
N ASN A 756 3.62 13.44 8.18
CA ASN A 756 2.68 13.81 9.24
C ASN A 756 3.12 15.05 10.08
N TYR A 757 4.25 15.69 9.78
CA TYR A 757 4.69 16.94 10.42
C TYR A 757 4.48 18.17 9.53
N GLY A 758 3.99 17.99 8.30
CA GLY A 758 3.79 19.07 7.33
C GLY A 758 5.01 19.40 6.48
N HIS A 759 6.05 18.55 6.45
CA HIS A 759 7.14 18.74 5.48
C HIS A 759 6.74 18.21 4.11
N HIS A 760 6.89 19.04 3.08
CA HIS A 760 6.68 18.66 1.68
C HIS A 760 7.90 17.87 1.18
N LEU A 761 7.71 16.58 0.92
CA LEU A 761 8.78 15.66 0.49
C LEU A 761 8.83 15.48 -1.04
N TYR A 762 7.69 15.68 -1.71
CA TYR A 762 7.55 15.59 -3.16
C TYR A 762 6.49 16.55 -3.69
N HIS A 763 6.79 17.19 -4.81
CA HIS A 763 5.82 17.86 -5.66
C HIS A 763 6.05 17.49 -7.12
N PHE A 764 4.98 17.15 -7.83
CA PHE A 764 4.96 17.03 -9.28
C PHE A 764 4.52 18.36 -9.90
N ASP A 765 5.43 19.05 -10.58
CA ASP A 765 5.10 20.26 -11.34
C ASP A 765 4.49 19.88 -12.72
N PRO A 766 3.18 20.12 -12.95
CA PRO A 766 2.53 19.80 -14.22
C PRO A 766 2.93 20.75 -15.36
N ALA A 767 3.57 21.89 -15.09
CA ALA A 767 4.13 22.77 -16.12
C ALA A 767 5.47 22.24 -16.65
N HIS A 768 6.20 21.43 -15.87
CA HIS A 768 7.50 20.86 -16.23
C HIS A 768 7.55 19.32 -16.07
N PRO A 769 6.66 18.56 -16.74
CA PRO A 769 6.42 17.14 -16.44
C PRO A 769 7.55 16.16 -16.83
N GLY A 770 8.71 16.66 -17.26
CA GLY A 770 9.88 15.85 -17.66
C GLY A 770 9.79 15.23 -19.06
N GLY A 771 9.16 15.92 -20.01
CA GLY A 771 8.96 15.44 -21.38
C GLY A 771 10.23 15.41 -22.24
N ILE A 772 10.31 14.46 -23.18
CA ILE A 772 11.42 14.31 -24.14
C ILE A 772 10.86 14.22 -25.57
N GLN A 773 11.36 15.03 -26.51
CA GLN A 773 10.99 14.94 -27.93
C GLN A 773 11.52 13.65 -28.57
N VAL A 774 10.64 12.78 -29.07
CA VAL A 774 11.01 11.46 -29.64
C VAL A 774 10.69 11.32 -31.13
N ILE A 775 9.66 11.99 -31.64
CA ILE A 775 9.49 12.30 -33.08
C ILE A 775 9.29 13.80 -33.24
N SER A 776 9.44 14.34 -34.44
CA SER A 776 9.18 15.76 -34.67
C SER A 776 7.67 16.09 -34.59
N PRO A 777 7.29 17.34 -34.23
CA PRO A 777 5.89 17.78 -34.25
C PRO A 777 5.20 17.58 -35.60
N GLN A 778 5.94 17.68 -36.71
CA GLN A 778 5.41 17.44 -38.05
C GLN A 778 5.02 15.97 -38.25
N ILE A 779 5.83 15.02 -37.76
CA ILE A 779 5.53 13.58 -37.88
C ILE A 779 4.39 13.18 -36.94
N ALA A 780 4.34 13.76 -35.74
CA ALA A 780 3.21 13.59 -34.83
C ALA A 780 1.91 14.11 -35.47
N PHE A 781 1.91 15.34 -35.98
CA PHE A 781 0.78 15.94 -36.70
C PHE A 781 0.36 15.09 -37.91
N LEU A 782 1.31 14.60 -38.73
CA LEU A 782 0.99 13.73 -39.87
C LEU A 782 0.28 12.44 -39.41
N MET A 783 0.73 11.80 -38.31
CA MET A 783 0.07 10.61 -37.77
C MET A 783 -1.32 10.92 -37.19
N THR A 784 -1.42 11.96 -36.35
CA THR A 784 -2.71 12.41 -35.78
C THR A 784 -3.71 12.75 -36.89
N SER A 785 -3.27 13.43 -37.95
CA SER A 785 -4.11 13.77 -39.10
C SER A 785 -4.64 12.55 -39.88
N VAL A 786 -4.01 11.38 -39.74
CA VAL A 786 -4.44 10.11 -40.36
C VAL A 786 -5.36 9.33 -39.42
N LEU A 787 -5.07 9.34 -38.12
CA LEU A 787 -5.85 8.62 -37.11
C LEU A 787 -7.16 9.34 -36.70
N SER A 788 -7.29 10.63 -37.00
CA SER A 788 -8.54 11.40 -36.84
C SER A 788 -9.29 11.63 -38.17
N ASP A 789 -8.98 10.86 -39.22
CA ASP A 789 -9.61 10.99 -40.54
C ASP A 789 -10.77 10.00 -40.69
N GLU A 790 -11.96 10.45 -40.30
CA GLU A 790 -13.21 9.67 -40.40
C GLU A 790 -13.63 9.38 -41.86
N TYR A 791 -12.94 9.89 -42.89
CA TYR A 791 -13.13 9.45 -44.28
C TYR A 791 -12.20 8.28 -44.61
N ALA A 792 -10.93 8.36 -44.22
CA ALA A 792 -9.97 7.27 -44.39
C ALA A 792 -10.34 6.00 -43.60
N ARG A 793 -11.12 6.14 -42.51
CA ARG A 793 -11.59 5.04 -41.65
C ARG A 793 -12.82 4.26 -42.17
N ARG A 794 -13.56 4.78 -43.16
CA ARG A 794 -14.89 4.25 -43.55
C ARG A 794 -14.91 2.85 -44.17
N ILE A 795 -13.76 2.32 -44.58
CA ILE A 795 -13.67 1.01 -45.23
C ILE A 795 -13.77 -0.10 -44.17
N GLU A 796 -12.93 -0.06 -43.14
CA GLU A 796 -13.04 -0.89 -41.93
C GLU A 796 -14.32 -0.59 -41.13
N PHE A 797 -14.55 0.67 -40.76
CA PHE A 797 -15.54 1.03 -39.73
C PHE A 797 -16.90 1.49 -40.26
N TRP A 798 -17.13 1.55 -41.57
CA TRP A 798 -18.34 2.15 -42.18
C TRP A 798 -18.45 3.68 -41.90
N PRO A 799 -19.46 4.41 -42.44
CA PRO A 799 -19.54 5.87 -42.27
C PRO A 799 -20.05 6.36 -40.90
N ASP A 800 -20.63 5.48 -40.08
CA ASP A 800 -21.10 5.74 -38.71
C ASP A 800 -20.66 4.55 -37.84
N HIS A 801 -20.08 4.81 -36.66
CA HIS A 801 -19.48 3.80 -35.80
C HIS A 801 -19.22 4.31 -34.38
N ASP A 802 -19.13 3.40 -33.41
CA ASP A 802 -19.02 3.73 -31.97
C ASP A 802 -17.71 4.47 -31.60
N LEU A 803 -16.73 4.48 -32.50
CA LEU A 803 -15.49 5.26 -32.43
C LEU A 803 -15.52 6.55 -33.27
N SER A 804 -16.72 7.06 -33.61
CA SER A 804 -16.96 8.31 -34.35
C SER A 804 -17.39 9.39 -33.37
N PHE A 805 -16.83 10.57 -33.52
CA PHE A 805 -17.23 11.75 -32.74
C PHE A 805 -17.97 12.79 -33.61
N TRP A 806 -18.33 12.40 -34.83
CA TRP A 806 -19.12 13.19 -35.78
C TRP A 806 -20.60 12.81 -35.64
N GLY A 807 -21.46 13.78 -35.36
CA GLY A 807 -22.87 13.55 -35.00
C GLY A 807 -23.75 13.11 -36.18
N ASN A 808 -23.20 13.09 -37.39
CA ASN A 808 -23.76 12.44 -38.57
C ASN A 808 -22.63 12.16 -39.57
N VAL A 809 -22.77 11.11 -40.37
CA VAL A 809 -21.79 10.62 -41.36
C VAL A 809 -21.27 11.66 -42.37
N ASN A 810 -21.91 12.82 -42.50
CA ASN A 810 -21.53 13.89 -43.43
C ASN A 810 -21.14 15.21 -42.76
N TYR A 811 -21.23 15.34 -41.43
CA TYR A 811 -21.03 16.60 -40.73
C TYR A 811 -20.18 16.44 -39.45
N PRO A 812 -19.03 17.15 -39.33
CA PRO A 812 -18.32 17.27 -38.07
C PRO A 812 -19.25 17.82 -36.99
N ASN A 813 -19.21 17.28 -35.77
CA ASN A 813 -19.96 17.85 -34.66
C ASN A 813 -19.16 19.03 -34.08
N PRO A 814 -19.61 20.30 -34.23
CA PRO A 814 -18.82 21.46 -33.79
C PRO A 814 -18.66 21.55 -32.26
N GLY A 815 -19.40 20.74 -31.49
CA GLY A 815 -19.25 20.63 -30.03
C GLY A 815 -18.21 19.60 -29.57
N TYR A 816 -17.65 18.77 -30.47
CA TYR A 816 -16.74 17.68 -30.10
C TYR A 816 -15.33 17.91 -30.66
N PRO A 817 -14.27 17.56 -29.91
CA PRO A 817 -12.91 17.59 -30.44
C PRO A 817 -12.70 16.48 -31.47
N ASN A 818 -11.85 16.71 -32.46
CA ASN A 818 -11.34 15.63 -33.31
C ASN A 818 -10.57 14.64 -32.42
N VAL A 819 -11.08 13.41 -32.32
CA VAL A 819 -10.41 12.29 -31.66
C VAL A 819 -9.63 11.52 -32.71
N ALA A 820 -8.37 11.21 -32.40
CA ALA A 820 -7.57 10.26 -33.17
C ALA A 820 -7.68 8.88 -32.53
N ALA A 821 -7.97 7.83 -33.30
CA ALA A 821 -8.20 6.49 -32.77
C ALA A 821 -7.53 5.39 -33.60
N LYS A 822 -7.12 4.30 -32.94
CA LYS A 822 -6.68 3.07 -33.61
C LYS A 822 -7.04 1.82 -32.81
N THR A 823 -7.63 0.85 -33.52
CA THR A 823 -7.89 -0.51 -33.03
C THR A 823 -6.70 -1.45 -33.19
N GLY A 824 -6.64 -2.47 -32.33
CA GLY A 824 -5.82 -3.66 -32.47
C GLY A 824 -6.66 -4.92 -32.22
N THR A 825 -6.41 -5.97 -32.99
CA THR A 825 -7.08 -7.27 -32.88
C THR A 825 -6.05 -8.34 -33.24
N THR A 826 -6.06 -9.46 -32.53
CA THR A 826 -5.22 -10.63 -32.82
C THR A 826 -5.93 -11.66 -33.70
N GLU A 827 -5.22 -12.70 -34.10
CA GLU A 827 -5.84 -13.96 -34.54
C GLU A 827 -6.81 -14.47 -33.44
N ASP A 828 -7.89 -15.12 -33.87
CA ASP A 828 -9.00 -15.64 -33.04
C ASP A 828 -9.64 -14.67 -32.02
N PHE A 829 -9.52 -13.35 -32.24
CA PHE A 829 -10.03 -12.28 -31.35
C PHE A 829 -9.57 -12.38 -29.88
N LYS A 830 -8.47 -13.10 -29.62
CA LYS A 830 -7.95 -13.41 -28.27
C LYS A 830 -7.58 -12.17 -27.44
N ASP A 831 -6.96 -11.17 -28.07
CA ASP A 831 -6.78 -9.83 -27.50
C ASP A 831 -7.39 -8.80 -28.47
N ASN A 832 -8.21 -7.90 -27.94
CA ASN A 832 -8.72 -6.73 -28.65
C ASN A 832 -8.19 -5.46 -27.97
N TRP A 833 -8.16 -4.35 -28.70
CA TRP A 833 -7.56 -3.11 -28.25
C TRP A 833 -8.21 -1.90 -28.92
N THR A 834 -8.41 -0.83 -28.17
CA THR A 834 -8.68 0.51 -28.72
C THR A 834 -7.84 1.55 -27.99
N LEU A 835 -7.05 2.31 -28.75
CA LEU A 835 -6.28 3.44 -28.25
C LEU A 835 -6.83 4.71 -28.93
N GLY A 836 -7.38 5.63 -28.13
CA GLY A 836 -7.97 6.89 -28.59
C GLY A 836 -7.37 8.09 -27.87
N TYR A 837 -7.22 9.23 -28.55
CA TYR A 837 -6.66 10.44 -27.94
C TYR A 837 -7.15 11.75 -28.54
N THR A 838 -7.03 12.79 -27.72
CA THR A 838 -7.09 14.21 -28.10
C THR A 838 -5.80 14.88 -27.60
N THR A 839 -5.63 16.19 -27.84
CA THR A 839 -4.52 16.96 -27.26
C THR A 839 -4.57 17.13 -25.74
N ARG A 840 -5.59 16.59 -25.05
CA ARG A 840 -5.80 16.69 -23.59
C ARG A 840 -5.75 15.34 -22.87
N VAL A 841 -6.24 14.27 -23.49
CA VAL A 841 -6.39 12.96 -22.86
C VAL A 841 -6.10 11.83 -23.84
N VAL A 842 -5.48 10.76 -23.36
CA VAL A 842 -5.37 9.46 -24.01
C VAL A 842 -6.18 8.45 -23.22
N VAL A 843 -6.95 7.63 -23.92
CA VAL A 843 -7.70 6.50 -23.37
C VAL A 843 -7.22 5.24 -24.08
N GLY A 844 -6.89 4.20 -23.32
CA GLY A 844 -6.65 2.87 -23.85
C GLY A 844 -7.54 1.84 -23.17
N VAL A 845 -8.06 0.92 -23.97
CA VAL A 845 -8.81 -0.26 -23.51
C VAL A 845 -8.22 -1.51 -24.17
N TRP A 846 -8.10 -2.58 -23.38
CA TRP A 846 -7.91 -3.97 -23.82
C TRP A 846 -9.17 -4.76 -23.40
#